data_AF-T1GYN9-F1
#
_entry.id   AF-T1GYN9-F1
#
_cell.length_a   1.000
_cell.length_b   1.000
_cell.length_c   1.000
_cell.angle_alpha   90.00
_cell.angle_beta   90.00
_cell.angle_gamma   90.00
#
_symmetry.space_group_name_H-M   'P 1'
#
loop_
_entity.id
_entity.type
_entity.pdbx_description
1 polymer ?
#
loop_
_entity_poly.entity_id
_entity_poly.type
_entity_poly.pdbx_seq_one_letter_code
_entity_poly.pdbx_strand_id
1 'polypeptide(L)'
;MANAHDFISKLPKGYETRLGERGSQISGGQKQRIAIARALLKDPKILLLDEATSALDPTSERKVQDALDAASINRTTLVVSHRLSTITNADIIVYVKDGQMAEQGTHNELMAKKGLYYNLSMINRKQENDLEGKQRKPSYKDEDDDDEMIDDIFSVGGEKIKEKYKISLYSLMKLNAPEWKLILVGCIAACLHGATFPIWAVLFGEFYGVFASLDNDYVQQQSDKYSYYFVAVGIVSGLGIFMQTYLFTIAGVKMTSRLRQMTFKAILSQEMGWFDLKKNSVGALCSRLAGDCSNVQGATGQRIGVLVQAIATLVVGAIISFVYSWNLTLVTLITVPLLLGSVIIESKYMEKSTMKERNAIEVASTIAVEAISNLPTVTSLGQEPYVLKRYCDQIEIATRACEKSVRFRGLVFGFGQSMPFIAYGISLFYGGYLVADGLEYKNIIKSIDIWLLDLGQALAYAPNVNSAIISAGRLLDLFKRVPKMENCAPSPFNAVEKIEGDIKYENIEFKYPTRQETPILQGLNLEIKKGQTVALVGPSGCGKSTCIQLLLRYYDPDFGSLNLTGTPSTMFPVDVLRSQLGLVSQEPVLFDRTIAENIAYGNNFRDDIPMAEIIESAKKSNIHEFIKSLPQGYETSLGNRGAQLSGGQKQRIAIARALVRNPKILILDEATSALDNESEKIVQEALDAASTERTCITIAHRLTTIQNADIIYVLKNGEVHEKGTHTELIQLGGIYKQLYKMQQIS
;
A
#
# COMPACT_ATOMS: atom_id res chain seq x y z
N MET A 1 -26.46 -17.98 24.65
CA MET A 1 -25.98 -16.70 25.21
C MET A 1 -25.48 -15.77 24.11
N ALA A 2 -24.47 -16.14 23.30
CA ALA A 2 -23.97 -15.24 22.24
C ALA A 2 -24.64 -15.39 20.86
N ASN A 3 -25.63 -16.28 20.71
CA ASN A 3 -26.34 -16.58 19.46
C ASN A 3 -25.42 -16.80 18.24
N ALA A 4 -24.25 -17.43 18.47
CA ALA A 4 -23.23 -17.63 17.44
C ALA A 4 -23.17 -19.06 16.88
N HIS A 5 -23.73 -20.04 17.57
CA HIS A 5 -23.61 -21.45 17.19
C HIS A 5 -24.20 -21.75 15.81
N ASP A 6 -25.40 -21.24 15.54
CA ASP A 6 -26.20 -21.59 14.37
C ASP A 6 -25.58 -21.15 13.05
N PHE A 7 -24.80 -20.06 13.04
CA PHE A 7 -24.06 -19.65 11.84
C PHE A 7 -22.67 -20.28 11.78
N ILE A 8 -22.05 -20.58 12.93
CA ILE A 8 -20.74 -21.26 12.95
C ILE A 8 -20.89 -22.68 12.43
N SER A 9 -21.98 -23.39 12.76
CA SER A 9 -22.26 -24.74 12.25
C SER A 9 -22.46 -24.79 10.73
N LYS A 10 -22.88 -23.68 10.13
CA LYS A 10 -23.01 -23.51 8.67
C LYS A 10 -21.68 -23.23 7.97
N LEU A 11 -20.60 -22.93 8.70
CA LEU A 11 -19.29 -22.70 8.10
C LEU A 11 -18.66 -24.02 7.59
N PRO A 12 -17.82 -23.98 6.54
CA PRO A 12 -17.28 -25.19 5.88
C PRO A 12 -16.54 -26.16 6.80
N LYS A 13 -15.93 -25.64 7.88
CA LYS A 13 -15.23 -26.44 8.90
C LYS A 13 -15.78 -26.21 10.30
N GLY A 14 -17.01 -25.70 10.42
CA GLY A 14 -17.59 -25.35 11.71
C GLY A 14 -16.68 -24.42 12.51
N TYR A 15 -16.38 -24.81 13.75
CA TYR A 15 -15.46 -24.11 14.67
C TYR A 15 -13.99 -24.13 14.24
N GLU A 16 -13.57 -25.02 13.33
CA GLU A 16 -12.19 -25.08 12.82
C GLU A 16 -11.95 -24.13 11.63
N THR A 17 -12.98 -23.39 11.22
CA THR A 17 -12.88 -22.42 10.13
C THR A 17 -11.89 -21.31 10.51
N ARG A 18 -10.87 -21.11 9.67
CA ARG A 18 -9.89 -20.03 9.88
C ARG A 18 -10.52 -18.69 9.51
N LEU A 19 -10.61 -17.79 10.49
CA LEU A 19 -11.10 -16.42 10.31
C LEU A 19 -9.92 -15.42 10.32
N GLY A 20 -10.04 -14.33 9.57
CA GLY A 20 -9.04 -13.24 9.54
C GLY A 20 -8.65 -12.83 8.13
N GLU A 21 -7.62 -11.98 7.98
CA GLU A 21 -7.19 -11.45 6.67
C GLU A 21 -6.76 -12.54 5.67
N ARG A 22 -6.28 -13.67 6.19
CA ARG A 22 -5.85 -14.85 5.41
C ARG A 22 -6.87 -16.01 5.43
N GLY A 23 -8.05 -15.80 6.03
CA GLY A 23 -9.10 -16.81 6.19
C GLY A 23 -10.45 -16.33 5.65
N SER A 24 -11.52 -17.05 5.99
CA SER A 24 -12.89 -16.69 5.59
C SER A 24 -13.31 -15.38 6.27
N GLN A 25 -13.95 -14.50 5.50
CA GLN A 25 -14.55 -13.27 6.02
C GLN A 25 -15.99 -13.54 6.45
N ILE A 26 -16.39 -12.94 7.56
CA ILE A 26 -17.74 -13.03 8.15
C ILE A 26 -18.31 -11.63 8.38
N SER A 27 -19.63 -11.51 8.50
CA SER A 27 -20.31 -10.21 8.66
C SER A 27 -19.94 -9.51 9.97
N GLY A 28 -20.16 -8.18 10.05
CA GLY A 28 -19.91 -7.40 11.27
C GLY A 28 -20.65 -7.95 12.49
N GLY A 29 -21.94 -8.25 12.34
CA GLY A 29 -22.75 -8.84 13.42
C GLY A 29 -22.29 -10.24 13.82
N GLN A 30 -21.83 -11.07 12.88
CA GLN A 30 -21.23 -12.37 13.18
C GLN A 30 -19.90 -12.23 13.96
N LYS A 31 -19.03 -11.30 13.56
CA LYS A 31 -17.78 -11.01 14.29
C LYS A 31 -18.07 -10.56 15.72
N GLN A 32 -19.08 -9.70 15.89
CA GLN A 32 -19.46 -9.17 17.19
C GLN A 32 -20.01 -10.27 18.10
N ARG A 33 -20.84 -11.18 17.58
CA ARG A 33 -21.31 -12.35 18.35
C ARG A 33 -20.18 -13.28 18.79
N ILE A 34 -19.14 -13.46 17.96
CA ILE A 34 -17.93 -14.20 18.36
C ILE A 34 -17.17 -13.45 19.46
N ALA A 35 -17.08 -12.11 19.37
CA ALA A 35 -16.46 -11.29 20.41
C ALA A 35 -17.22 -11.37 21.74
N ILE A 36 -18.56 -11.38 21.72
CA ILE A 36 -19.41 -11.60 22.89
C ILE A 36 -19.17 -12.99 23.48
N ALA A 37 -19.17 -14.04 22.66
CA ALA A 37 -18.85 -15.40 23.10
C ALA A 37 -17.47 -15.45 23.78
N ARG A 38 -16.47 -14.79 23.20
CA ARG A 38 -15.11 -14.68 23.75
C ARG A 38 -15.07 -13.97 25.10
N ALA A 39 -15.84 -12.91 25.28
CA ALA A 39 -15.95 -12.21 26.56
C ALA A 39 -16.63 -13.08 27.63
N LEU A 40 -17.70 -13.78 27.25
CA LEU A 40 -18.47 -14.65 28.14
C LEU A 40 -17.72 -15.90 28.60
N LEU A 41 -16.76 -16.40 27.81
CA LEU A 41 -15.92 -17.54 28.22
C LEU A 41 -15.12 -17.29 29.51
N LYS A 42 -14.86 -16.03 29.86
CA LYS A 42 -14.18 -15.65 31.10
C LYS A 42 -15.08 -15.64 32.33
N ASP A 43 -16.39 -15.84 32.15
CA ASP A 43 -17.43 -15.57 33.17
C ASP A 43 -17.18 -14.26 33.96
N PRO A 44 -17.08 -13.11 33.28
CA PRO A 44 -16.70 -11.87 33.94
C PRO A 44 -17.79 -11.41 34.91
N LYS A 45 -17.39 -10.86 36.07
CA LYS A 45 -18.30 -10.21 37.03
C LYS A 45 -18.70 -8.80 36.59
N ILE A 46 -17.81 -8.14 35.83
CA ILE A 46 -18.01 -6.82 35.26
C ILE A 46 -17.92 -6.93 33.75
N LEU A 47 -18.96 -6.49 33.05
CA LEU A 47 -19.02 -6.47 31.59
C LEU A 47 -18.97 -5.01 31.12
N LEU A 48 -18.05 -4.70 30.21
CA LEU A 48 -17.92 -3.38 29.61
C LEU A 48 -18.35 -3.48 28.14
N LEU A 49 -19.36 -2.72 27.75
CA LEU A 49 -19.89 -2.67 26.40
C LEU A 49 -19.70 -1.25 25.86
N ASP A 50 -18.66 -1.06 25.06
CA ASP A 50 -18.34 0.22 24.43
C ASP A 50 -18.83 0.23 22.99
N GLU A 51 -19.95 0.93 22.74
CA GLU A 51 -20.59 1.08 21.43
C GLU A 51 -20.76 -0.24 20.64
N ALA A 52 -21.11 -1.31 21.33
CA ALA A 52 -21.08 -2.66 20.76
C ALA A 52 -22.00 -2.88 19.54
N THR A 53 -22.94 -1.96 19.27
CA THR A 53 -23.91 -2.01 18.17
C THR A 53 -23.81 -0.85 17.16
N SER A 54 -22.90 0.11 17.36
CA SER A 54 -22.91 1.37 16.58
C SER A 54 -22.67 1.16 15.08
N ALA A 55 -21.80 0.21 14.72
CA ALA A 55 -21.39 -0.09 13.35
C ALA A 55 -22.13 -1.27 12.69
N LEU A 56 -23.32 -1.64 13.19
CA LEU A 56 -24.11 -2.78 12.69
C LEU A 56 -25.34 -2.33 11.89
N ASP A 57 -25.72 -3.16 10.92
CA ASP A 57 -27.00 -3.05 10.21
C ASP A 57 -28.19 -3.39 11.14
N PRO A 58 -29.39 -2.82 10.94
CA PRO A 58 -30.52 -2.97 11.88
C PRO A 58 -30.97 -4.42 12.14
N THR A 59 -30.84 -5.31 11.16
CA THR A 59 -31.24 -6.72 11.29
C THR A 59 -30.21 -7.51 12.10
N SER A 60 -28.91 -7.29 11.86
CA SER A 60 -27.83 -7.87 12.67
C SER A 60 -27.76 -7.28 14.08
N GLU A 61 -28.07 -5.99 14.22
CA GLU A 61 -28.07 -5.26 15.50
C GLU A 61 -29.01 -5.91 16.50
N ARG A 62 -30.26 -6.19 16.11
CA ARG A 62 -31.24 -6.81 17.02
C ARG A 62 -30.74 -8.17 17.55
N LYS A 63 -30.18 -9.00 16.65
CA LYS A 63 -29.58 -10.30 17.01
C LYS A 63 -28.39 -10.15 17.96
N VAL A 64 -27.59 -9.08 17.81
CA VAL A 64 -26.47 -8.77 18.70
C VAL A 64 -26.97 -8.21 20.04
N GLN A 65 -27.99 -7.35 20.03
CA GLN A 65 -28.59 -6.79 21.24
C GLN A 65 -29.20 -7.89 22.11
N ASP A 66 -29.95 -8.82 21.52
CA ASP A 66 -30.49 -9.98 22.25
C ASP A 66 -29.36 -10.80 22.92
N ALA A 67 -28.20 -10.90 22.26
CA ALA A 67 -27.03 -11.56 22.82
C ALA A 67 -26.35 -10.74 23.93
N LEU A 68 -26.34 -9.40 23.83
CA LEU A 68 -25.82 -8.50 24.86
C LEU A 68 -26.71 -8.47 26.10
N ASP A 69 -28.02 -8.44 25.93
CA ASP A 69 -29.00 -8.51 27.03
C ASP A 69 -28.84 -9.84 27.76
N ALA A 70 -28.79 -10.96 27.02
CA ALA A 70 -28.52 -12.28 27.59
C ALA A 70 -27.15 -12.37 28.28
N ALA A 71 -26.13 -11.67 27.77
CA ALA A 71 -24.81 -11.61 28.37
C ALA A 71 -24.79 -10.79 29.68
N SER A 72 -25.62 -9.77 29.78
CA SER A 72 -25.67 -8.82 30.90
C SER A 72 -26.36 -9.38 32.15
N ILE A 73 -27.21 -10.40 31.99
CA ILE A 73 -27.90 -11.06 33.11
C ILE A 73 -26.89 -11.58 34.15
N ASN A 74 -27.10 -11.22 35.42
CA ASN A 74 -26.26 -11.57 36.57
C ASN A 74 -24.83 -10.99 36.54
N ARG A 75 -24.59 -9.89 35.82
CA ARG A 75 -23.29 -9.20 35.74
C ARG A 75 -23.45 -7.71 35.93
N THR A 76 -22.48 -7.06 36.58
CA THR A 76 -22.41 -5.59 36.60
C THR A 76 -22.00 -5.12 35.21
N THR A 77 -22.91 -4.49 34.48
CA THR A 77 -22.67 -4.12 33.08
C THR A 77 -22.62 -2.60 32.94
N LEU A 78 -21.52 -2.08 32.41
CA LEU A 78 -21.40 -0.69 32.00
C LEU A 78 -21.55 -0.63 30.48
N VAL A 79 -22.58 0.06 30.01
CA VAL A 79 -22.86 0.23 28.59
C VAL A 79 -22.68 1.68 28.20
N VAL A 80 -21.85 1.91 27.18
CA VAL A 80 -21.71 3.20 26.48
C VAL A 80 -22.35 3.03 25.12
N SER A 81 -23.33 3.86 24.78
CA SER A 81 -24.06 3.76 23.53
C SER A 81 -24.56 5.12 23.05
N HIS A 82 -24.45 5.34 21.74
CA HIS A 82 -25.12 6.44 21.05
C HIS A 82 -26.61 6.15 20.78
N ARG A 83 -27.05 4.88 20.88
CA ARG A 83 -28.42 4.45 20.59
C ARG A 83 -29.23 4.29 21.87
N LEU A 84 -30.22 5.14 22.06
CA LEU A 84 -31.04 5.15 23.27
C LEU A 84 -31.81 3.84 23.51
N SER A 85 -32.23 3.16 22.43
CA SER A 85 -32.94 1.88 22.47
C SER A 85 -32.19 0.80 23.25
N THR A 86 -30.86 0.84 23.25
CA THR A 86 -29.99 -0.11 23.95
C THR A 86 -29.80 0.17 25.44
N ILE A 87 -30.17 1.37 25.91
CA ILE A 87 -29.95 1.82 27.30
C ILE A 87 -31.27 2.13 28.05
N THR A 88 -32.43 2.01 27.40
CA THR A 88 -33.73 2.23 28.03
C THR A 88 -33.99 1.29 29.21
N ASN A 89 -33.51 0.05 29.10
CA ASN A 89 -33.66 -1.00 30.11
C ASN A 89 -32.54 -0.99 31.16
N ALA A 90 -31.66 0.01 31.16
CA ALA A 90 -30.59 0.11 32.14
C ALA A 90 -31.13 0.47 33.52
N ASP A 91 -30.58 -0.16 34.57
CA ASP A 91 -30.96 0.12 35.96
C ASP A 91 -30.65 1.58 36.35
N ILE A 92 -29.53 2.12 35.86
CA ILE A 92 -29.08 3.49 36.09
C ILE A 92 -28.53 4.04 34.79
N ILE A 93 -29.01 5.22 34.40
CA ILE A 93 -28.52 5.98 33.25
C ILE A 93 -27.74 7.19 33.76
N VAL A 94 -26.57 7.41 33.18
CA VAL A 94 -25.69 8.54 33.49
C VAL A 94 -25.45 9.34 32.22
N TYR A 95 -25.80 10.62 32.23
CA TYR A 95 -25.52 11.55 31.14
C TYR A 95 -24.26 12.36 31.45
N VAL A 96 -23.26 12.27 30.58
CA VAL A 96 -21.97 12.96 30.73
C VAL A 96 -21.91 14.14 29.76
N LYS A 97 -21.54 15.32 30.26
CA LYS A 97 -21.32 16.53 29.46
C LYS A 97 -20.02 17.19 29.87
N ASP A 98 -19.18 17.55 28.90
CA ASP A 98 -17.89 18.23 29.11
C ASP A 98 -16.97 17.52 30.13
N GLY A 99 -17.00 16.18 30.14
CA GLY A 99 -16.22 15.35 31.06
C GLY A 99 -16.76 15.28 32.49
N GLN A 100 -17.95 15.83 32.76
CA GLN A 100 -18.61 15.79 34.07
C GLN A 100 -19.97 15.08 34.00
N MET A 101 -20.35 14.41 35.10
CA MET A 101 -21.69 13.83 35.23
C MET A 101 -22.71 14.97 35.37
N ALA A 102 -23.58 15.12 34.37
CA ALA A 102 -24.60 16.16 34.38
C ALA A 102 -25.92 15.65 34.97
N GLU A 103 -26.32 14.42 34.61
CA GLU A 103 -27.58 13.83 35.07
C GLU A 103 -27.43 12.34 35.38
N GLN A 104 -28.18 11.88 36.38
CA GLN A 104 -28.28 10.48 36.77
C GLN A 104 -29.71 10.15 37.20
N GLY A 105 -30.16 8.95 36.85
CA GLY A 105 -31.45 8.39 37.27
C GLY A 105 -31.86 7.20 36.43
N THR A 106 -33.03 6.63 36.72
CA THR A 106 -33.67 5.66 35.81
C THR A 106 -34.18 6.37 34.55
N HIS A 107 -34.48 5.62 33.49
CA HIS A 107 -35.10 6.18 32.29
C HIS A 107 -36.33 7.05 32.64
N ASN A 108 -37.24 6.53 33.47
CA ASN A 108 -38.46 7.25 33.85
C ASN A 108 -38.19 8.51 34.67
N GLU A 109 -37.22 8.49 35.58
CA GLU A 109 -36.83 9.66 36.38
C GLU A 109 -36.20 10.76 35.53
N LEU A 110 -35.29 10.40 34.63
CA LEU A 110 -34.66 11.34 33.73
C LEU A 110 -35.66 11.92 32.72
N MET A 111 -36.63 11.10 32.28
CA MET A 111 -37.74 11.56 31.44
C MET A 111 -38.65 12.56 32.19
N ALA A 112 -38.89 12.35 33.49
CA ALA A 112 -39.69 13.26 34.31
C ALA A 112 -38.96 14.58 34.63
N LYS A 113 -37.62 14.53 34.82
CA LYS A 113 -36.78 15.71 35.09
C LYS A 113 -36.73 16.71 33.92
N LYS A 114 -37.08 16.30 32.70
CA LYS A 114 -37.02 17.12 31.48
C LYS A 114 -35.66 17.81 31.25
N GLY A 115 -34.60 17.12 31.66
CA GLY A 115 -33.22 17.58 31.55
C GLY A 115 -32.58 17.30 30.17
N LEU A 116 -31.26 17.28 30.13
CA LEU A 116 -30.42 16.97 28.98
C LEU A 116 -30.70 15.57 28.41
N TYR A 117 -30.89 14.56 29.27
CA TYR A 117 -31.26 13.22 28.79
C TYR A 117 -32.64 13.20 28.14
N TYR A 118 -33.61 13.91 28.71
CA TYR A 118 -34.95 14.03 28.13
C TYR A 118 -34.95 14.77 26.80
N ASN A 119 -34.10 15.80 26.66
CA ASN A 119 -33.97 16.50 25.38
C ASN A 119 -33.38 15.57 24.32
N LEU A 120 -32.33 14.82 24.66
CA LEU A 120 -31.74 13.81 23.76
C LEU A 120 -32.76 12.71 23.41
N SER A 121 -33.53 12.25 24.39
CA SER A 121 -34.54 11.22 24.17
C SER A 121 -35.74 11.71 23.38
N MET A 122 -36.21 12.94 23.58
CA MET A 122 -37.30 13.52 22.79
C MET A 122 -36.89 13.80 21.35
N ILE A 123 -35.61 14.10 21.09
CA ILE A 123 -35.08 14.21 19.73
C ILE A 123 -35.17 12.85 19.03
N ASN A 124 -34.70 11.78 19.68
CA ASN A 124 -34.79 10.42 19.13
C ASN A 124 -36.25 9.89 19.10
N ARG A 125 -37.10 10.23 20.09
CA ARG A 125 -38.51 9.80 20.12
C ARG A 125 -39.40 10.55 19.16
N LYS A 126 -39.08 11.79 18.79
CA LYS A 126 -39.74 12.46 17.67
C LYS A 126 -39.39 11.79 16.35
N GLN A 127 -38.16 11.29 16.23
CA GLN A 127 -37.80 10.42 15.11
C GLN A 127 -38.67 9.14 15.15
N GLU A 128 -38.84 8.47 16.31
CA GLU A 128 -39.66 7.24 16.51
C GLU A 128 -41.21 7.40 16.46
N ASN A 129 -41.79 8.51 16.92
CA ASN A 129 -43.25 8.67 17.04
C ASN A 129 -43.93 9.12 15.74
N ASP A 130 -43.18 9.69 14.79
CA ASP A 130 -43.66 9.84 13.41
C ASP A 130 -43.87 8.47 12.71
N LEU A 131 -43.54 7.37 13.41
CA LEU A 131 -43.48 5.99 12.90
C LEU A 131 -44.55 5.09 13.54
N GLU A 132 -45.01 5.39 14.75
CA GLU A 132 -45.99 4.55 15.47
C GLU A 132 -47.47 4.83 15.12
N GLY A 133 -47.80 5.89 14.37
CA GLY A 133 -49.17 6.27 14.04
C GLY A 133 -49.98 5.30 13.15
N LYS A 134 -49.42 4.15 12.73
CA LYS A 134 -50.10 3.17 11.85
C LYS A 134 -49.73 1.71 12.17
N GLN A 135 -50.18 1.18 13.31
CA GLN A 135 -50.20 -0.28 13.52
C GLN A 135 -51.59 -0.89 13.22
N ARG A 136 -51.68 -1.65 12.13
CA ARG A 136 -52.58 -2.81 12.02
C ARG A 136 -51.69 -4.06 11.98
N LYS A 137 -51.98 -5.04 12.84
CA LYS A 137 -51.32 -6.35 12.87
C LYS A 137 -51.43 -7.05 11.50
N PRO A 138 -50.36 -7.75 11.05
CA PRO A 138 -50.56 -9.02 10.39
C PRO A 138 -49.72 -10.14 11.01
N SER A 139 -50.33 -11.32 11.02
CA SER A 139 -49.73 -12.64 11.23
C SER A 139 -48.59 -12.87 10.23
N TYR A 140 -47.42 -13.29 10.71
CA TYR A 140 -46.37 -13.87 9.86
C TYR A 140 -46.14 -15.33 10.26
N LYS A 141 -46.13 -16.20 9.25
CA LYS A 141 -45.51 -17.52 9.30
C LYS A 141 -44.01 -17.32 9.14
N ASP A 142 -43.24 -18.10 9.87
CA ASP A 142 -41.79 -18.25 9.72
C ASP A 142 -41.49 -18.83 8.33
N GLU A 143 -40.82 -18.05 7.49
CA GLU A 143 -40.04 -18.54 6.36
C GLU A 143 -38.58 -18.15 6.64
N ASP A 144 -37.74 -19.18 6.68
CA ASP A 144 -36.31 -19.11 6.91
C ASP A 144 -35.62 -18.25 5.82
N ASP A 145 -34.99 -17.16 6.23
CA ASP A 145 -34.06 -16.42 5.36
C ASP A 145 -32.77 -17.24 5.21
N ASP A 146 -32.60 -17.80 4.02
CA ASP A 146 -31.36 -18.40 3.54
C ASP A 146 -30.29 -17.31 3.37
N ASP A 147 -29.47 -17.12 4.40
CA ASP A 147 -28.16 -16.48 4.28
C ASP A 147 -27.25 -17.41 3.44
N GLU A 148 -27.24 -17.24 2.11
CA GLU A 148 -26.27 -17.88 1.22
C GLU A 148 -24.85 -17.44 1.61
N MET A 149 -24.11 -18.35 2.26
CA MET A 149 -22.67 -18.22 2.44
C MET A 149 -21.99 -18.56 1.11
N ILE A 150 -21.31 -17.57 0.52
CA ILE A 150 -20.45 -17.78 -0.65
C ILE A 150 -19.23 -18.61 -0.23
N ASP A 151 -19.18 -19.84 -0.72
CA ASP A 151 -18.04 -20.76 -0.60
C ASP A 151 -16.84 -20.26 -1.40
N ASP A 152 -16.03 -19.41 -0.79
CA ASP A 152 -14.70 -19.07 -1.29
C ASP A 152 -13.70 -20.19 -0.90
N ILE A 153 -13.60 -21.22 -1.74
CA ILE A 153 -12.50 -22.20 -1.71
C ILE A 153 -11.21 -21.49 -2.13
N PHE A 154 -10.58 -20.76 -1.21
CA PHE A 154 -9.23 -20.24 -1.40
C PHE A 154 -8.19 -21.11 -0.71
N SER A 155 -7.58 -21.99 -1.50
CA SER A 155 -6.29 -22.62 -1.21
C SER A 155 -5.18 -21.58 -1.27
N VAL A 156 -4.93 -20.84 -0.18
CA VAL A 156 -3.70 -20.05 -0.04
C VAL A 156 -2.71 -20.81 0.83
N GLY A 157 -2.20 -21.91 0.27
CA GLY A 157 -0.78 -22.22 0.45
C GLY A 157 -0.02 -21.14 -0.30
N GLY A 158 0.84 -20.40 0.39
CA GLY A 158 1.68 -19.37 -0.24
C GLY A 158 2.68 -20.00 -1.22
N GLU A 159 2.22 -20.38 -2.41
CA GLU A 159 3.09 -20.36 -3.58
C GLU A 159 3.35 -18.89 -3.87
N LYS A 160 4.50 -18.40 -3.37
CA LYS A 160 5.17 -17.27 -4.01
C LYS A 160 5.34 -17.68 -5.47
N ILE A 161 4.45 -17.26 -6.37
CA ILE A 161 4.69 -17.27 -7.80
C ILE A 161 5.98 -16.47 -7.95
N LYS A 162 7.11 -17.18 -8.06
CA LYS A 162 8.39 -16.59 -8.43
C LYS A 162 8.19 -16.16 -9.87
N GLU A 163 7.66 -14.96 -10.08
CA GLU A 163 7.67 -14.31 -11.38
C GLU A 163 9.13 -14.27 -11.82
N LYS A 164 9.50 -15.21 -12.69
CA LYS A 164 10.84 -15.30 -13.26
C LYS A 164 10.93 -14.23 -14.34
N TYR A 165 11.10 -12.99 -13.91
CA TYR A 165 11.50 -11.92 -14.82
C TYR A 165 12.93 -12.20 -15.28
N LYS A 166 13.08 -12.85 -16.44
CA LYS A 166 14.38 -13.00 -17.10
C LYS A 166 14.71 -11.72 -17.85
N ILE A 167 15.19 -10.70 -17.14
CA ILE A 167 15.76 -9.51 -17.79
C ILE A 167 17.23 -9.78 -18.11
N SER A 168 17.63 -9.48 -19.34
CA SER A 168 19.04 -9.44 -19.74
C SER A 168 19.75 -8.23 -19.14
N LEU A 169 21.01 -8.39 -18.72
CA LEU A 169 21.86 -7.27 -18.26
C LEU A 169 21.92 -6.12 -19.28
N TYR A 170 21.78 -6.43 -20.58
CA TYR A 170 21.67 -5.40 -21.61
C TYR A 170 20.47 -4.47 -21.43
N SER A 171 19.29 -5.02 -21.15
CA SER A 171 18.08 -4.24 -20.92
C SER A 171 18.18 -3.38 -19.67
N LEU A 172 18.86 -3.88 -18.63
CA LEU A 172 19.18 -3.13 -17.43
C LEU A 172 20.13 -1.95 -17.74
N MET A 173 21.17 -2.19 -18.53
CA MET A 173 22.11 -1.16 -18.96
C MET A 173 21.46 -0.13 -19.89
N LYS A 174 20.47 -0.53 -20.69
CA LYS A 174 19.68 0.39 -21.52
C LYS A 174 18.91 1.41 -20.68
N LEU A 175 18.52 1.08 -19.44
CA LEU A 175 17.93 2.03 -18.51
C LEU A 175 18.89 3.16 -18.12
N ASN A 176 20.21 2.97 -18.28
CA ASN A 176 21.27 3.95 -18.03
C ASN A 176 21.74 4.69 -19.30
N ALA A 177 21.06 4.51 -20.43
CA ALA A 177 21.46 5.12 -21.69
C ALA A 177 21.66 6.64 -21.62
N PRO A 178 20.83 7.44 -20.90
CA PRO A 178 21.03 8.89 -20.83
C PRO A 178 22.33 9.31 -20.12
N GLU A 179 22.82 8.48 -19.19
CA GLU A 179 24.05 8.73 -18.40
C GLU A 179 25.31 8.11 -19.03
N TRP A 180 25.26 7.67 -20.30
CA TRP A 180 26.36 6.93 -20.95
C TRP A 180 27.71 7.64 -20.91
N LYS A 181 27.73 8.98 -21.00
CA LYS A 181 28.96 9.78 -20.94
C LYS A 181 29.66 9.64 -19.58
N LEU A 182 28.91 9.68 -18.49
CA LEU A 182 29.43 9.54 -17.13
C LEU A 182 29.97 8.12 -16.92
N ILE A 183 29.25 7.12 -17.43
CA ILE A 183 29.66 5.72 -17.37
C ILE A 183 30.95 5.51 -18.17
N LEU A 184 31.06 6.08 -19.38
CA LEU A 184 32.25 5.94 -20.22
C LEU A 184 33.50 6.52 -19.56
N VAL A 185 33.42 7.75 -19.03
CA VAL A 185 34.55 8.38 -18.31
C VAL A 185 34.85 7.61 -17.02
N GLY A 186 33.82 7.12 -16.33
CA GLY A 186 33.96 6.25 -15.18
C GLY A 186 34.69 4.94 -15.50
N CYS A 187 34.43 4.32 -16.65
CA CYS A 187 35.14 3.13 -17.11
C CYS A 187 36.63 3.42 -17.37
N ILE A 188 36.97 4.57 -17.95
CA ILE A 188 38.38 4.97 -18.14
C ILE A 188 39.07 5.12 -16.78
N ALA A 189 38.43 5.79 -15.82
CA ALA A 189 38.94 5.92 -14.46
C ALA A 189 39.07 4.55 -13.75
N ALA A 190 38.11 3.64 -13.96
CA ALA A 190 38.16 2.28 -13.44
C ALA A 190 39.31 1.45 -14.03
N CYS A 191 39.62 1.62 -15.32
CA CYS A 191 40.79 0.99 -15.94
C CYS A 191 42.11 1.54 -15.35
N LEU A 192 42.19 2.86 -15.12
CA LEU A 192 43.35 3.48 -14.47
C LEU A 192 43.53 2.96 -13.03
N HIS A 193 42.43 2.85 -12.29
CA HIS A 193 42.45 2.27 -10.95
C HIS A 193 42.85 0.77 -10.99
N GLY A 194 42.31 -0.03 -11.91
CA GLY A 194 42.66 -1.45 -12.05
C GLY A 194 44.13 -1.68 -12.44
N ALA A 195 44.73 -0.77 -13.19
CA ALA A 195 46.16 -0.81 -13.51
C ALA A 195 47.06 -0.46 -12.31
N THR A 196 46.53 0.14 -11.23
CA THR A 196 47.33 0.58 -10.08
C THR A 196 48.03 -0.61 -9.41
N PHE A 197 47.32 -1.69 -9.10
CA PHE A 197 47.90 -2.82 -8.38
C PHE A 197 49.01 -3.54 -9.16
N PRO A 198 48.84 -3.87 -10.46
CA PRO A 198 49.93 -4.42 -11.25
C PRO A 198 51.15 -3.50 -11.33
N ILE A 199 50.95 -2.18 -11.46
CA ILE A 199 52.05 -1.22 -11.46
C ILE A 199 52.75 -1.19 -10.09
N TRP A 200 51.97 -1.19 -9.00
CA TRP A 200 52.50 -1.27 -7.64
C TRP A 200 53.34 -2.53 -7.44
N ALA A 201 52.88 -3.70 -7.88
CA ALA A 201 53.62 -4.96 -7.77
C ALA A 201 54.94 -4.94 -8.57
N VAL A 202 54.97 -4.29 -9.75
CA VAL A 202 56.21 -4.09 -10.51
C VAL A 202 57.20 -3.22 -9.75
N LEU A 203 56.75 -2.07 -9.25
CA LEU A 203 57.58 -1.14 -8.48
C LEU A 203 58.11 -1.81 -7.19
N PHE A 204 57.26 -2.58 -6.53
CA PHE A 204 57.60 -3.31 -5.31
C PHE A 204 58.63 -4.40 -5.58
N GLY A 205 58.47 -5.18 -6.65
CA GLY A 205 59.46 -6.18 -7.02
C GLY A 205 60.80 -5.57 -7.43
N GLU A 206 60.83 -4.45 -8.16
CA GLU A 206 62.09 -3.73 -8.44
C GLU A 206 62.73 -3.20 -7.16
N PHE A 207 61.94 -2.62 -6.25
CA PHE A 207 62.42 -2.14 -4.96
C PHE A 207 63.05 -3.27 -4.12
N TYR A 208 62.43 -4.46 -4.10
CA TYR A 208 63.05 -5.64 -3.47
C TYR A 208 64.34 -6.08 -4.17
N GLY A 209 64.40 -5.98 -5.50
CA GLY A 209 65.60 -6.29 -6.28
C GLY A 209 66.80 -5.40 -5.95
N VAL A 210 66.57 -4.13 -5.56
CA VAL A 210 67.64 -3.20 -5.16
C VAL A 210 68.40 -3.72 -3.94
N PHE A 211 67.70 -4.29 -2.94
CA PHE A 211 68.32 -4.83 -1.73
C PHE A 211 69.19 -6.08 -1.96
N ALA A 212 69.18 -6.67 -3.15
CA ALA A 212 70.09 -7.75 -3.51
C ALA A 212 71.51 -7.26 -3.83
N SER A 213 71.70 -5.94 -4.03
CA SER A 213 73.01 -5.34 -4.30
C SER A 213 73.79 -5.03 -3.00
N LEU A 214 75.12 -5.19 -3.03
CA LEU A 214 76.01 -4.98 -1.88
C LEU A 214 76.50 -3.52 -1.75
N ASP A 215 76.16 -2.65 -2.71
CA ASP A 215 76.59 -1.25 -2.75
C ASP A 215 75.55 -0.34 -2.06
N ASN A 216 75.92 0.19 -0.90
CA ASN A 216 75.04 1.01 -0.08
C ASN A 216 74.61 2.32 -0.77
N ASP A 217 75.50 2.94 -1.56
CA ASP A 217 75.20 4.21 -2.23
C ASP A 217 74.21 3.99 -3.38
N TYR A 218 74.37 2.87 -4.11
CA TYR A 218 73.42 2.44 -5.14
C TYR A 218 72.05 2.10 -4.54
N VAL A 219 72.02 1.37 -3.43
CA VAL A 219 70.78 1.02 -2.73
C VAL A 219 70.03 2.29 -2.34
N GLN A 220 70.70 3.26 -1.71
CA GLN A 220 70.07 4.50 -1.26
C GLN A 220 69.49 5.31 -2.44
N GLN A 221 70.26 5.51 -3.51
CA GLN A 221 69.81 6.28 -4.67
C GLN A 221 68.61 5.63 -5.39
N GLN A 222 68.62 4.31 -5.56
CA GLN A 222 67.50 3.61 -6.20
C GLN A 222 66.27 3.54 -5.27
N SER A 223 66.45 3.34 -3.97
CA SER A 223 65.36 3.38 -2.99
C SER A 223 64.65 4.73 -2.98
N ASP A 224 65.38 5.84 -3.03
CA ASP A 224 64.79 7.18 -3.14
C ASP A 224 63.98 7.33 -4.43
N LYS A 225 64.53 6.86 -5.55
CA LYS A 225 63.86 6.89 -6.86
C LYS A 225 62.54 6.10 -6.86
N TYR A 226 62.53 4.87 -6.37
CA TYR A 226 61.31 4.06 -6.29
C TYR A 226 60.30 4.65 -5.30
N SER A 227 60.76 5.27 -4.22
CA SER A 227 59.90 5.99 -3.26
C SER A 227 59.13 7.13 -3.94
N TYR A 228 59.78 7.93 -4.80
CA TYR A 228 59.09 8.95 -5.60
C TYR A 228 58.07 8.34 -6.57
N TYR A 229 58.38 7.19 -7.19
CA TYR A 229 57.42 6.48 -8.05
C TYR A 229 56.19 5.97 -7.29
N PHE A 230 56.36 5.46 -6.07
CA PHE A 230 55.22 5.06 -5.23
C PHE A 230 54.31 6.25 -4.90
N VAL A 231 54.88 7.42 -4.57
CA VAL A 231 54.10 8.64 -4.32
C VAL A 231 53.33 9.06 -5.59
N ALA A 232 53.98 9.05 -6.76
CA ALA A 232 53.33 9.39 -8.02
C ALA A 232 52.16 8.44 -8.35
N VAL A 233 52.37 7.13 -8.21
CA VAL A 233 51.31 6.12 -8.42
C VAL A 233 50.18 6.29 -7.41
N GLY A 234 50.49 6.61 -6.15
CA GLY A 234 49.49 6.87 -5.11
C GLY A 234 48.59 8.06 -5.46
N ILE A 235 49.16 9.18 -5.95
CA ILE A 235 48.38 10.36 -6.37
C ILE A 235 47.49 10.03 -7.58
N VAL A 236 48.06 9.38 -8.61
CA VAL A 236 47.31 9.01 -9.82
C VAL A 236 46.18 8.03 -9.50
N SER A 237 46.46 7.04 -8.64
CA SER A 237 45.47 6.08 -8.18
C SER A 237 44.36 6.75 -7.37
N GLY A 238 44.72 7.64 -6.43
CA GLY A 238 43.75 8.40 -5.64
C GLY A 238 42.80 9.22 -6.52
N LEU A 239 43.32 9.89 -7.56
CA LEU A 239 42.51 10.59 -8.55
C LEU A 239 41.62 9.62 -9.36
N GLY A 240 42.15 8.48 -9.76
CA GLY A 240 41.40 7.43 -10.46
C GLY A 240 40.24 6.88 -9.62
N ILE A 241 40.49 6.54 -8.37
CA ILE A 241 39.49 6.05 -7.39
C ILE A 241 38.41 7.10 -7.16
N PHE A 242 38.81 8.36 -6.94
CA PHE A 242 37.87 9.46 -6.75
C PHE A 242 36.96 9.64 -7.98
N MET A 243 37.55 9.74 -9.18
CA MET A 243 36.81 9.91 -10.43
C MET A 243 35.87 8.73 -10.70
N GLN A 244 36.36 7.49 -10.56
CA GLN A 244 35.55 6.28 -10.71
C GLN A 244 34.35 6.32 -9.75
N THR A 245 34.60 6.50 -8.45
CA THR A 245 33.55 6.45 -7.43
C THR A 245 32.54 7.57 -7.62
N TYR A 246 33.00 8.79 -7.87
CA TYR A 246 32.16 9.97 -8.07
C TYR A 246 31.24 9.82 -9.30
N LEU A 247 31.82 9.49 -10.47
CA LEU A 247 31.07 9.39 -11.73
C LEU A 247 30.02 8.27 -11.70
N PHE A 248 30.39 7.08 -11.20
CA PHE A 248 29.46 5.97 -11.10
C PHE A 248 28.37 6.20 -10.04
N THR A 249 28.68 6.90 -8.95
CA THR A 249 27.67 7.26 -7.93
C THR A 249 26.66 8.25 -8.51
N ILE A 250 27.09 9.28 -9.21
CA ILE A 250 26.19 10.25 -9.84
C ILE A 250 25.32 9.59 -10.91
N ALA A 251 25.91 8.73 -11.76
CA ALA A 251 25.15 7.99 -12.76
C ALA A 251 24.05 7.14 -12.09
N GLY A 252 24.39 6.42 -11.01
CA GLY A 252 23.45 5.62 -10.24
C GLY A 252 22.31 6.45 -9.60
N VAL A 253 22.63 7.57 -8.95
CA VAL A 253 21.61 8.42 -8.31
C VAL A 253 20.67 9.08 -9.33
N LYS A 254 21.20 9.58 -10.46
CA LYS A 254 20.39 10.16 -11.55
C LYS A 254 19.42 9.13 -12.12
N MET A 255 19.90 7.92 -12.37
CA MET A 255 19.08 6.79 -12.80
C MET A 255 17.99 6.47 -11.78
N THR A 256 18.30 6.34 -10.49
CA THR A 256 17.32 6.05 -9.43
C THR A 256 16.26 7.15 -9.33
N SER A 257 16.65 8.42 -9.42
CA SER A 257 15.71 9.54 -9.44
C SER A 257 14.75 9.47 -10.63
N ARG A 258 15.26 9.21 -11.84
CA ARG A 258 14.44 9.02 -13.03
C ARG A 258 13.51 7.81 -12.89
N LEU A 259 14.02 6.68 -12.40
CA LEU A 259 13.21 5.49 -12.19
C LEU A 259 12.08 5.75 -11.20
N ARG A 260 12.33 6.44 -10.08
CA ARG A 260 11.27 6.83 -9.13
C ARG A 260 10.19 7.68 -9.78
N GLN A 261 10.57 8.68 -10.58
CA GLN A 261 9.62 9.53 -11.30
C GLN A 261 8.80 8.72 -12.31
N MET A 262 9.46 7.88 -13.11
CA MET A 262 8.79 7.01 -14.09
C MET A 262 7.86 5.99 -13.41
N THR A 263 8.30 5.37 -12.32
CA THR A 263 7.51 4.41 -11.53
C THR A 263 6.33 5.07 -10.89
N PHE A 264 6.50 6.24 -10.29
CA PHE A 264 5.38 6.98 -9.70
C PHE A 264 4.37 7.42 -10.77
N LYS A 265 4.84 7.95 -11.90
CA LYS A 265 3.99 8.28 -13.05
C LYS A 265 3.23 7.06 -13.56
N ALA A 266 3.91 5.93 -13.72
CA ALA A 266 3.31 4.68 -14.18
C ALA A 266 2.32 4.10 -13.16
N ILE A 267 2.52 4.30 -11.85
CA ILE A 267 1.54 3.89 -10.82
C ILE A 267 0.28 4.76 -10.93
N LEU A 268 0.45 6.09 -10.99
CA LEU A 268 -0.68 7.03 -11.04
C LEU A 268 -1.53 6.92 -12.32
N SER A 269 -0.97 6.40 -13.41
CA SER A 269 -1.69 6.19 -14.66
C SER A 269 -2.52 4.91 -14.68
N GLN A 270 -2.37 4.00 -13.71
CA GLN A 270 -3.14 2.75 -13.70
C GLN A 270 -4.59 3.00 -13.25
N GLU A 271 -5.49 2.13 -13.72
CA GLU A 271 -6.89 2.16 -13.31
C GLU A 271 -7.13 1.64 -11.88
N MET A 272 -8.28 1.98 -11.28
CA MET A 272 -8.64 1.56 -9.93
C MET A 272 -8.69 0.03 -9.77
N GLY A 273 -9.18 -0.70 -10.78
CA GLY A 273 -9.15 -2.16 -10.78
C GLY A 273 -7.75 -2.78 -10.64
N TRP A 274 -6.69 -2.05 -10.96
CA TRP A 274 -5.32 -2.49 -10.69
C TRP A 274 -4.92 -2.30 -9.22
N PHE A 275 -5.39 -1.24 -8.57
CA PHE A 275 -5.15 -0.96 -7.15
C PHE A 275 -5.94 -1.89 -6.22
N ASP A 276 -7.10 -2.39 -6.66
CA ASP A 276 -7.91 -3.36 -5.91
C ASP A 276 -7.22 -4.73 -5.73
N LEU A 277 -6.26 -5.05 -6.61
CA LEU A 277 -5.51 -6.29 -6.51
C LEU A 277 -4.64 -6.28 -5.25
N LYS A 278 -4.79 -7.31 -4.41
CA LYS A 278 -4.02 -7.47 -3.15
C LYS A 278 -2.50 -7.27 -3.31
N LYS A 279 -1.94 -7.64 -4.48
CA LYS A 279 -0.51 -7.47 -4.81
C LYS A 279 -0.05 -6.01 -4.96
N ASN A 280 -0.99 -5.09 -5.16
CA ASN A 280 -0.77 -3.67 -5.39
C ASN A 280 -1.31 -2.82 -4.22
N SER A 281 -1.34 -3.39 -3.00
CA SER A 281 -1.67 -2.61 -1.81
C SER A 281 -0.73 -1.42 -1.65
N VAL A 282 -1.22 -0.36 -1.01
CA VAL A 282 -0.47 0.90 -0.82
C VAL A 282 0.92 0.64 -0.22
N GLY A 283 1.01 -0.18 0.83
CA GLY A 283 2.28 -0.56 1.45
C GLY A 283 3.24 -1.29 0.49
N ALA A 284 2.73 -2.20 -0.34
CA ALA A 284 3.53 -2.90 -1.34
C ALA A 284 4.05 -1.95 -2.43
N LEU A 285 3.22 -0.99 -2.88
CA LEU A 285 3.60 0.01 -3.87
C LEU A 285 4.62 1.01 -3.33
N CYS A 286 4.45 1.49 -2.08
CA CYS A 286 5.44 2.33 -1.41
C CYS A 286 6.77 1.59 -1.22
N SER A 287 6.73 0.31 -0.81
CA SER A 287 7.93 -0.52 -0.71
C SER A 287 8.59 -0.75 -2.07
N ARG A 288 7.83 -0.87 -3.16
CA ARG A 288 8.35 -1.01 -4.53
C ARG A 288 9.02 0.29 -4.99
N LEU A 289 8.38 1.44 -4.76
CA LEU A 289 8.93 2.74 -5.13
C LEU A 289 10.23 3.08 -4.36
N ALA A 290 10.27 2.79 -3.06
CA ALA A 290 11.46 3.02 -2.25
C ALA A 290 12.56 1.97 -2.48
N GLY A 291 12.19 0.69 -2.37
CA GLY A 291 13.11 -0.44 -2.37
C GLY A 291 13.53 -0.89 -3.77
N ASP A 292 12.58 -1.22 -4.66
CA ASP A 292 12.93 -1.77 -5.97
C ASP A 292 13.70 -0.75 -6.82
N CYS A 293 13.33 0.54 -6.81
CA CYS A 293 14.08 1.59 -7.51
C CYS A 293 15.52 1.76 -6.99
N SER A 294 15.74 1.59 -5.68
CA SER A 294 17.09 1.65 -5.08
C SER A 294 17.89 0.38 -5.38
N ASN A 295 17.24 -0.79 -5.38
CA ASN A 295 17.89 -2.06 -5.66
C ASN A 295 18.45 -2.13 -7.08
N VAL A 296 17.82 -1.47 -8.06
CA VAL A 296 18.35 -1.42 -9.45
C VAL A 296 19.72 -0.72 -9.50
N GLN A 297 19.97 0.26 -8.63
CA GLN A 297 21.30 0.87 -8.48
C GLN A 297 22.35 -0.16 -8.05
N GLY A 298 21.94 -1.21 -7.32
CA GLY A 298 22.80 -2.28 -6.83
C GLY A 298 23.40 -3.21 -7.89
N ALA A 299 22.89 -3.21 -9.14
CA ALA A 299 23.54 -3.88 -10.28
C ALA A 299 24.14 -2.91 -11.30
N THR A 300 23.94 -1.61 -11.10
CA THR A 300 24.47 -0.57 -11.96
C THR A 300 25.40 0.34 -11.15
N GLY A 301 25.74 1.53 -11.66
CA GLY A 301 26.60 2.48 -10.94
C GLY A 301 27.95 1.87 -10.54
N GLN A 302 28.29 1.94 -9.25
CA GLN A 302 29.62 1.58 -8.72
C GLN A 302 30.03 0.13 -9.03
N ARG A 303 29.08 -0.81 -9.10
CA ARG A 303 29.39 -2.23 -9.39
C ARG A 303 29.98 -2.43 -10.78
N ILE A 304 29.52 -1.64 -11.76
CA ILE A 304 30.09 -1.66 -13.12
C ILE A 304 31.54 -1.22 -13.05
N GLY A 305 31.82 -0.15 -12.29
CA GLY A 305 33.18 0.32 -12.05
C GLY A 305 34.08 -0.74 -11.44
N VAL A 306 33.62 -1.44 -10.40
CA VAL A 306 34.39 -2.53 -9.76
C VAL A 306 34.62 -3.69 -10.73
N LEU A 307 33.62 -4.05 -11.55
CA LEU A 307 33.79 -5.11 -12.54
C LEU A 307 34.80 -4.74 -13.64
N VAL A 308 34.72 -3.51 -14.16
CA VAL A 308 35.67 -3.00 -15.16
C VAL A 308 37.08 -2.91 -14.57
N GLN A 309 37.21 -2.41 -13.33
CA GLN A 309 38.46 -2.40 -12.58
C GLN A 309 39.03 -3.81 -12.46
N ALA A 310 38.24 -4.79 -12.00
CA ALA A 310 38.70 -6.17 -11.84
C ALA A 310 39.17 -6.81 -13.17
N ILE A 311 38.45 -6.57 -14.26
CA ILE A 311 38.86 -7.04 -15.59
C ILE A 311 40.15 -6.35 -16.02
N ALA A 312 40.27 -5.04 -15.81
CA ALA A 312 41.48 -4.29 -16.14
C ALA A 312 42.68 -4.78 -15.33
N THR A 313 42.53 -5.01 -14.02
CA THR A 313 43.61 -5.57 -13.18
C THR A 313 44.03 -6.95 -13.68
N LEU A 314 43.08 -7.83 -13.99
CA LEU A 314 43.38 -9.18 -14.46
C LEU A 314 44.11 -9.15 -15.80
N VAL A 315 43.66 -8.32 -16.75
CA VAL A 315 44.28 -8.23 -18.08
C VAL A 315 45.68 -7.61 -17.99
N VAL A 316 45.82 -6.46 -17.34
CA VAL A 316 47.11 -5.77 -17.18
C VAL A 316 48.08 -6.62 -16.37
N GLY A 317 47.60 -7.22 -15.28
CA GLY A 317 48.37 -8.14 -14.45
C GLY A 317 48.84 -9.37 -15.21
N ALA A 318 47.97 -10.02 -15.97
CA ALA A 318 48.35 -11.17 -16.78
C ALA A 318 49.43 -10.82 -17.81
N ILE A 319 49.27 -9.71 -18.54
CA ILE A 319 50.25 -9.24 -19.53
C ILE A 319 51.61 -9.03 -18.86
N ILE A 320 51.65 -8.30 -17.75
CA ILE A 320 52.90 -8.01 -17.02
C ILE A 320 53.54 -9.31 -16.50
N SER A 321 52.76 -10.20 -15.89
CA SER A 321 53.28 -11.46 -15.34
C SER A 321 53.87 -12.37 -16.42
N PHE A 322 53.21 -12.50 -17.59
CA PHE A 322 53.72 -13.30 -18.70
C PHE A 322 55.02 -12.73 -19.31
N VAL A 323 55.18 -11.40 -19.32
CA VAL A 323 56.40 -10.74 -19.80
C VAL A 323 57.59 -11.03 -18.89
N TYR A 324 57.41 -11.04 -17.56
CA TYR A 324 58.51 -11.26 -16.62
C TYR A 324 58.84 -12.73 -16.38
N SER A 325 57.85 -13.62 -16.26
CA SER A 325 58.08 -15.05 -16.06
C SER A 325 56.87 -15.88 -16.51
N TRP A 326 56.92 -16.41 -17.73
CA TRP A 326 55.85 -17.25 -18.26
C TRP A 326 55.69 -18.58 -17.49
N ASN A 327 56.80 -19.19 -17.06
CA ASN A 327 56.81 -20.44 -16.27
C ASN A 327 56.05 -20.30 -14.95
N LEU A 328 56.39 -19.28 -14.16
CA LEU A 328 55.74 -19.02 -12.87
C LEU A 328 54.28 -18.59 -13.07
N THR A 329 54.01 -17.78 -14.09
CA THR A 329 52.67 -17.30 -14.39
C THR A 329 51.71 -18.45 -14.69
N LEU A 330 52.13 -19.47 -15.45
CA LEU A 330 51.30 -20.66 -15.71
C LEU A 330 50.93 -21.41 -14.43
N VAL A 331 51.87 -21.59 -13.50
CA VAL A 331 51.60 -22.24 -12.21
C VAL A 331 50.65 -21.41 -11.35
N THR A 332 50.85 -20.10 -11.26
CA THR A 332 49.96 -19.20 -10.53
C THR A 332 48.55 -19.19 -11.13
N LEU A 333 48.42 -19.24 -12.46
CA LEU A 333 47.14 -19.24 -13.16
C LEU A 333 46.32 -20.51 -12.90
N ILE A 334 46.97 -21.66 -12.62
CA ILE A 334 46.26 -22.89 -12.21
C ILE A 334 45.57 -22.70 -10.86
N THR A 335 46.12 -21.87 -9.96
CA THR A 335 45.51 -21.60 -8.65
C THR A 335 44.33 -20.63 -8.74
N VAL A 336 44.24 -19.82 -9.80
CA VAL A 336 43.18 -18.83 -10.01
C VAL A 336 41.76 -19.46 -10.06
N PRO A 337 41.47 -20.47 -10.90
CA PRO A 337 40.16 -21.15 -10.88
C PRO A 337 39.78 -21.76 -9.53
N LEU A 338 40.75 -22.24 -8.74
CA LEU A 338 40.51 -22.79 -7.40
C LEU A 338 40.09 -21.69 -6.42
N LEU A 339 40.76 -20.53 -6.47
CA LEU A 339 40.39 -19.34 -5.70
C LEU A 339 38.97 -18.88 -6.06
N LEU A 340 38.70 -18.70 -7.36
CA LEU A 340 37.38 -18.30 -7.85
C LEU A 340 36.29 -19.28 -7.43
N GLY A 341 36.55 -20.58 -7.58
CA GLY A 341 35.65 -21.64 -7.16
C GLY A 341 35.31 -21.57 -5.67
N SER A 342 36.31 -21.34 -4.82
CA SER A 342 36.11 -21.23 -3.37
C SER A 342 35.20 -20.04 -2.99
N VAL A 343 35.43 -18.86 -3.56
CA VAL A 343 34.64 -17.65 -3.31
C VAL A 343 33.20 -17.78 -3.85
N ILE A 344 33.03 -18.44 -5.00
CA ILE A 344 31.70 -18.69 -5.58
C ILE A 344 30.90 -19.68 -4.72
N ILE A 345 31.53 -20.76 -4.25
CA ILE A 345 30.90 -21.74 -3.36
C ILE A 345 30.48 -21.07 -2.06
N GLU A 346 31.37 -20.28 -1.46
CA GLU A 346 31.08 -19.50 -0.26
C GLU A 346 29.89 -18.56 -0.45
N SER A 347 29.92 -17.75 -1.52
CA SER A 347 28.86 -16.79 -1.82
C SER A 347 27.49 -17.47 -2.03
N LYS A 348 27.44 -18.56 -2.81
CA LYS A 348 26.20 -19.31 -3.07
C LYS A 348 25.65 -19.99 -1.82
N TYR A 349 26.55 -20.56 -1.00
CA TYR A 349 26.15 -21.20 0.25
C TYR A 349 25.57 -20.18 1.23
N MET A 350 26.24 -19.03 1.37
CA MET A 350 25.79 -17.94 2.23
C MET A 350 24.43 -17.37 1.79
N GLU A 351 24.25 -17.07 0.49
CA GLU A 351 22.96 -16.60 -0.05
C GLU A 351 21.82 -17.57 0.29
N LYS A 352 22.04 -18.87 0.06
CA LYS A 352 21.05 -19.91 0.34
C LYS A 352 20.76 -20.05 1.84
N SER A 353 21.78 -19.91 2.70
CA SER A 353 21.59 -19.93 4.16
C SER A 353 20.76 -18.76 4.64
N THR A 354 21.13 -17.54 4.26
CA THR A 354 20.42 -16.32 4.64
C THR A 354 18.96 -16.33 4.17
N MET A 355 18.68 -16.88 2.98
CA MET A 355 17.31 -17.04 2.50
C MET A 355 16.48 -18.04 3.33
N LYS A 356 17.09 -19.15 3.76
CA LYS A 356 16.41 -20.11 4.66
C LYS A 356 16.13 -19.51 6.03
N GLU A 357 17.11 -18.80 6.59
CA GLU A 357 16.99 -18.08 7.86
C GLU A 357 15.84 -17.04 7.79
N ARG A 358 15.81 -16.23 6.72
CA ARG A 358 14.75 -15.24 6.51
C ARG A 358 13.36 -15.88 6.41
N ASN A 359 13.22 -16.97 5.65
CA ASN A 359 11.94 -17.68 5.52
C ASN A 359 11.49 -18.31 6.84
N ALA A 360 12.43 -18.82 7.65
CA ALA A 360 12.11 -19.40 8.95
C ALA A 360 11.61 -18.35 9.96
N ILE A 361 12.13 -17.12 9.89
CA ILE A 361 11.75 -15.99 10.76
C ILE A 361 10.44 -15.30 10.31
N GLU A 362 10.03 -15.47 9.04
CA GLU A 362 8.84 -14.82 8.45
C GLU A 362 7.54 -15.15 9.22
N VAL A 363 7.39 -16.40 9.67
CA VAL A 363 6.21 -16.84 10.43
C VAL A 363 6.13 -16.18 11.80
N ALA A 364 7.25 -16.17 12.54
CA ALA A 364 7.34 -15.49 13.83
C ALA A 364 7.08 -13.98 13.70
N SER A 365 7.61 -13.37 12.63
CA SER A 365 7.39 -11.95 12.33
C SER A 365 5.91 -11.66 12.05
N THR A 366 5.21 -12.54 11.35
CA THR A 366 3.77 -12.39 11.08
C THR A 366 2.96 -12.38 12.39
N ILE A 367 3.28 -13.29 13.32
CA ILE A 367 2.62 -13.36 14.64
C ILE A 367 2.87 -12.07 15.44
N ALA A 368 4.11 -11.58 15.43
CA ALA A 368 4.46 -10.33 16.10
C ALA A 368 3.70 -9.12 15.51
N VAL A 369 3.61 -9.02 14.18
CA VAL A 369 2.85 -7.94 13.51
C VAL A 369 1.37 -8.02 13.87
N GLU A 370 0.76 -9.21 13.84
CA GLU A 370 -0.64 -9.43 14.21
C GLU A 370 -0.91 -8.99 15.66
N ALA A 371 -0.04 -9.40 16.58
CA ALA A 371 -0.16 -9.10 18.01
C ALA A 371 0.00 -7.60 18.31
N ILE A 372 0.99 -6.95 17.72
CA ILE A 372 1.27 -5.52 17.95
C ILE A 372 0.16 -4.65 17.33
N SER A 373 -0.30 -4.99 16.12
CA SER A 373 -1.37 -4.23 15.45
C SER A 373 -2.70 -4.31 16.22
N ASN A 374 -2.91 -5.39 16.97
CA ASN A 374 -4.12 -5.62 17.77
C ASN A 374 -3.84 -5.60 19.28
N LEU A 375 -2.81 -4.86 19.72
CA LEU A 375 -2.33 -4.86 21.10
C LEU A 375 -3.43 -4.51 22.14
N PRO A 376 -4.33 -3.52 21.92
CA PRO A 376 -5.43 -3.26 22.84
C PRO A 376 -6.33 -4.47 23.06
N THR A 377 -6.58 -5.27 22.01
CA THR A 377 -7.38 -6.50 22.09
C THR A 377 -6.63 -7.61 22.84
N VAL A 378 -5.33 -7.78 22.57
CA VAL A 378 -4.52 -8.79 23.27
C VAL A 378 -4.44 -8.49 24.77
N THR A 379 -4.22 -7.21 25.12
CA THR A 379 -4.09 -6.72 26.50
C THR A 379 -5.41 -6.81 27.27
N SER A 380 -6.53 -6.38 26.66
CA SER A 380 -7.86 -6.53 27.28
C SER A 380 -8.25 -7.99 27.50
N LEU A 381 -7.75 -8.91 26.67
CA LEU A 381 -7.94 -10.34 26.85
C LEU A 381 -6.94 -10.98 27.83
N GLY A 382 -5.89 -10.28 28.27
CA GLY A 382 -4.86 -10.85 29.15
C GLY A 382 -4.14 -12.05 28.52
N GLN A 383 -4.02 -12.08 27.18
CA GLN A 383 -3.45 -13.19 26.41
C GLN A 383 -2.00 -12.93 25.97
N GLU A 384 -1.34 -11.91 26.52
CA GLU A 384 0.08 -11.63 26.28
C GLU A 384 0.97 -12.85 26.54
N PRO A 385 0.79 -13.64 27.62
CA PRO A 385 1.59 -14.83 27.86
C PRO A 385 1.39 -15.92 26.79
N TYR A 386 0.16 -16.08 26.29
CA TYR A 386 -0.16 -17.05 25.24
C TYR A 386 0.48 -16.66 23.90
N VAL A 387 0.35 -15.38 23.52
CA VAL A 387 0.95 -14.85 22.29
C VAL A 387 2.47 -14.93 22.37
N LEU A 388 3.06 -14.59 23.52
CA LEU A 388 4.49 -14.72 23.76
C LEU A 388 4.95 -16.17 23.62
N LYS A 389 4.24 -17.13 24.23
CA LYS A 389 4.56 -18.55 24.08
C LYS A 389 4.52 -19.00 22.62
N ARG A 390 3.44 -18.65 21.90
CA ARG A 390 3.30 -18.98 20.46
C ARG A 390 4.43 -18.38 19.62
N TYR A 391 4.87 -17.17 19.95
CA TYR A 391 6.02 -16.54 19.31
C TYR A 391 7.33 -17.28 19.63
N CYS A 392 7.57 -17.62 20.90
CA CYS A 392 8.72 -18.41 21.33
C CYS A 392 8.78 -19.77 20.66
N ASP A 393 7.66 -20.50 20.56
CA ASP A 393 7.57 -21.80 19.89
C ASP A 393 7.97 -21.69 18.41
N GLN A 394 7.54 -20.62 17.72
CA GLN A 394 7.94 -20.38 16.33
C GLN A 394 9.41 -19.95 16.19
N ILE A 395 9.93 -19.16 17.15
CA ILE A 395 11.36 -18.85 17.20
C ILE A 395 12.18 -20.12 17.41
N GLU A 396 11.73 -21.07 18.23
CA GLU A 396 12.47 -22.31 18.44
C GLU A 396 12.55 -23.14 17.15
N ILE A 397 11.45 -23.24 16.40
CA ILE A 397 11.43 -23.86 15.07
C ILE A 397 12.41 -23.14 14.13
N ALA A 398 12.40 -21.81 14.13
CA ALA A 398 13.31 -21.01 13.33
C ALA A 398 14.77 -21.23 13.74
N THR A 399 15.05 -21.32 15.04
CA THR A 399 16.38 -21.56 15.61
C THR A 399 16.93 -22.91 15.15
N ARG A 400 16.15 -23.99 15.29
CA ARG A 400 16.55 -25.34 14.81
C ARG A 400 16.79 -25.37 13.30
N ALA A 401 16.03 -24.60 12.52
CA ALA A 401 16.25 -24.47 11.09
C ALA A 401 17.54 -23.70 10.75
N CYS A 402 17.83 -22.63 11.50
CA CYS A 402 19.05 -21.83 11.36
C CYS A 402 20.29 -22.66 11.75
N GLU A 403 20.26 -23.40 12.85
CA GLU A 403 21.37 -24.27 13.28
C GLU A 403 21.77 -25.27 12.18
N LYS A 404 20.79 -25.92 11.54
CA LYS A 404 21.03 -26.83 10.41
C LYS A 404 21.65 -26.11 9.22
N SER A 405 21.25 -24.85 8.98
CA SER A 405 21.76 -24.04 7.87
C SER A 405 23.18 -23.53 8.11
N VAL A 406 23.54 -23.23 9.36
CA VAL A 406 24.82 -22.64 9.74
C VAL A 406 25.91 -23.70 9.99
N ARG A 407 25.55 -24.98 10.23
CA ARG A 407 26.51 -26.06 10.58
C ARG A 407 27.75 -26.15 9.69
N PHE A 408 27.60 -26.00 8.37
CA PHE A 408 28.75 -26.08 7.44
C PHE A 408 29.31 -24.70 7.06
N ARG A 409 28.73 -23.61 7.55
CA ARG A 409 29.16 -22.24 7.21
C ARG A 409 30.61 -22.00 7.60
N GLY A 410 31.02 -22.46 8.79
CA GLY A 410 32.40 -22.33 9.25
C GLY A 410 33.40 -23.07 8.38
N LEU A 411 33.06 -24.28 7.92
CA LEU A 411 33.91 -25.07 7.01
C LEU A 411 34.02 -24.42 5.63
N VAL A 412 32.90 -23.95 5.07
CA VAL A 412 32.88 -23.26 3.78
C VAL A 412 33.69 -21.96 3.84
N PHE A 413 33.51 -21.18 4.92
CA PHE A 413 34.29 -19.96 5.17
C PHE A 413 35.78 -20.27 5.34
N GLY A 414 36.12 -21.28 6.14
CA GLY A 414 37.51 -21.70 6.33
C GLY A 414 38.18 -22.13 5.02
N PHE A 415 37.46 -22.86 4.16
CA PHE A 415 37.94 -23.23 2.83
C PHE A 415 38.18 -22.00 1.93
N GLY A 416 37.23 -21.05 1.92
CA GLY A 416 37.36 -19.79 1.17
C GLY A 416 38.57 -18.96 1.61
N GLN A 417 38.78 -18.82 2.93
CA GLN A 417 39.90 -18.04 3.49
C GLN A 417 41.27 -18.74 3.37
N SER A 418 41.30 -20.08 3.36
CA SER A 418 42.56 -20.84 3.27
C SER A 418 43.12 -20.92 1.85
N MET A 419 42.26 -20.87 0.83
CA MET A 419 42.67 -21.05 -0.57
C MET A 419 43.71 -20.01 -1.04
N PRO A 420 43.60 -18.70 -0.71
CA PRO A 420 44.64 -17.70 -1.02
C PRO A 420 46.02 -18.06 -0.44
N PHE A 421 46.08 -18.56 0.79
CA PHE A 421 47.34 -18.97 1.41
C PHE A 421 47.94 -20.21 0.75
N ILE A 422 47.12 -21.17 0.34
CA ILE A 422 47.57 -22.34 -0.42
C ILE A 422 48.12 -21.92 -1.79
N ALA A 423 47.41 -21.04 -2.50
CA ALA A 423 47.87 -20.48 -3.77
C ALA A 423 49.20 -19.74 -3.62
N TYR A 424 49.35 -18.96 -2.55
CA TYR A 424 50.60 -18.29 -2.21
C TYR A 424 51.74 -19.29 -1.96
N GLY A 425 51.50 -20.32 -1.15
CA GLY A 425 52.48 -21.35 -0.82
C GLY A 425 52.98 -22.11 -2.05
N ILE A 426 52.07 -22.50 -2.95
CA ILE A 426 52.43 -23.18 -4.22
C ILE A 426 53.28 -22.25 -5.10
N SER A 427 52.88 -20.99 -5.21
CA SER A 427 53.57 -20.00 -6.05
C SER A 427 54.97 -19.69 -5.53
N LEU A 428 55.13 -19.55 -4.21
CA LEU A 428 56.44 -19.36 -3.59
C LEU A 428 57.33 -20.61 -3.67
N PHE A 429 56.78 -21.80 -3.48
CA PHE A 429 57.54 -23.05 -3.57
C PHE A 429 58.15 -23.24 -4.96
N TYR A 430 57.32 -23.09 -6.01
CA TYR A 430 57.81 -23.17 -7.39
C TYR A 430 58.70 -21.98 -7.76
N GLY A 431 58.38 -20.78 -7.26
CA GLY A 431 59.25 -19.60 -7.37
C GLY A 431 60.65 -19.88 -6.82
N GLY A 432 60.76 -20.46 -5.62
CA GLY A 432 62.05 -20.83 -5.02
C GLY A 432 62.86 -21.81 -5.88
N TYR A 433 62.18 -22.78 -6.51
CA TYR A 433 62.83 -23.68 -7.48
C TYR A 433 63.37 -22.92 -8.71
N LEU A 434 62.60 -21.96 -9.26
CA LEU A 434 63.06 -21.13 -10.38
C LEU A 434 64.22 -20.20 -10.01
N VAL A 435 64.31 -19.73 -8.76
CA VAL A 435 65.50 -18.99 -8.29
C VAL A 435 66.74 -19.88 -8.34
N ALA A 436 66.61 -21.14 -7.91
CA ALA A 436 67.71 -22.09 -7.95
C ALA A 436 68.17 -22.39 -9.39
N ASP A 437 67.27 -22.26 -10.37
CA ASP A 437 67.54 -22.43 -11.81
C ASP A 437 68.03 -21.13 -12.50
N GLY A 438 68.29 -20.07 -11.71
CA GLY A 438 68.93 -18.83 -12.19
C GLY A 438 67.99 -17.67 -12.51
N LEU A 439 66.69 -17.77 -12.20
CA LEU A 439 65.75 -16.66 -12.39
C LEU A 439 65.89 -15.63 -11.26
N GLU A 440 65.93 -14.34 -11.61
CA GLU A 440 66.07 -13.27 -10.61
C GLU A 440 64.86 -13.24 -9.66
N TYR A 441 65.13 -13.25 -8.35
CA TYR A 441 64.12 -13.20 -7.29
C TYR A 441 63.12 -12.04 -7.45
N LYS A 442 63.58 -10.89 -7.98
CA LYS A 442 62.72 -9.72 -8.22
C LYS A 442 61.56 -10.03 -9.18
N ASN A 443 61.79 -10.83 -10.22
CA ASN A 443 60.75 -11.16 -11.20
C ASN A 443 59.69 -12.11 -10.62
N ILE A 444 60.05 -12.88 -9.60
CA ILE A 444 59.13 -13.78 -8.89
C ILE A 444 58.19 -12.99 -8.00
N ILE A 445 58.72 -12.05 -7.21
CA ILE A 445 57.88 -11.15 -6.38
C ILE A 445 56.86 -10.42 -7.26
N LYS A 446 57.33 -9.81 -8.37
CA LYS A 446 56.44 -9.10 -9.32
C LYS A 446 55.28 -9.99 -9.77
N SER A 447 55.58 -11.21 -10.22
CA SER A 447 54.54 -12.13 -10.72
C SER A 447 53.60 -12.63 -9.62
N ILE A 448 54.08 -12.88 -8.41
CA ILE A 448 53.26 -13.40 -7.30
C ILE A 448 52.30 -12.32 -6.76
N ASP A 449 52.80 -11.11 -6.53
CA ASP A 449 52.01 -10.04 -5.91
C ASP A 449 50.88 -9.52 -6.80
N ILE A 450 51.05 -9.62 -8.13
CA ILE A 450 50.01 -9.30 -9.12
C ILE A 450 48.75 -10.18 -8.93
N TRP A 451 48.93 -11.47 -8.62
CA TRP A 451 47.82 -12.44 -8.58
C TRP A 451 47.19 -12.59 -7.19
N LEU A 452 47.93 -12.31 -6.12
CA LEU A 452 47.50 -12.64 -4.75
C LEU A 452 46.52 -11.61 -4.15
N LEU A 453 46.72 -10.32 -4.42
CA LEU A 453 46.08 -9.26 -3.63
C LEU A 453 44.70 -8.81 -4.17
N ASP A 454 44.50 -8.83 -5.50
CA ASP A 454 43.31 -8.20 -6.12
C ASP A 454 42.16 -9.18 -6.42
N LEU A 455 42.47 -10.45 -6.69
CA LEU A 455 41.48 -11.41 -7.16
C LEU A 455 40.42 -11.76 -6.09
N GLY A 456 40.81 -11.76 -4.81
CA GLY A 456 39.90 -12.01 -3.69
C GLY A 456 38.92 -10.85 -3.44
N GLN A 457 39.37 -9.60 -3.60
CA GLN A 457 38.52 -8.43 -3.36
C GLN A 457 37.49 -8.23 -4.48
N ALA A 458 37.90 -8.42 -5.74
CA ALA A 458 37.00 -8.26 -6.90
C ALA A 458 35.76 -9.17 -6.84
N LEU A 459 35.90 -10.42 -6.39
CA LEU A 459 34.78 -11.36 -6.29
C LEU A 459 33.93 -11.18 -5.04
N ALA A 460 34.49 -10.66 -3.95
CA ALA A 460 33.72 -10.30 -2.76
C ALA A 460 32.64 -9.23 -3.07
N TYR A 461 32.80 -8.46 -4.15
CA TYR A 461 31.82 -7.49 -4.63
C TYR A 461 30.76 -8.05 -5.60
N ALA A 462 30.71 -9.37 -5.85
CA ALA A 462 29.71 -10.00 -6.70
C ALA A 462 28.29 -10.22 -6.11
N PRO A 463 28.01 -10.21 -4.79
CA PRO A 463 26.66 -10.45 -4.30
C PRO A 463 25.79 -9.20 -4.48
N ASN A 464 24.61 -9.39 -5.11
CA ASN A 464 23.43 -8.48 -5.24
C ASN A 464 22.96 -8.18 -6.67
N VAL A 465 23.61 -8.69 -7.72
CA VAL A 465 23.12 -8.49 -9.10
C VAL A 465 21.76 -9.14 -9.32
N ASN A 466 21.53 -10.32 -8.73
CA ASN A 466 20.27 -11.07 -8.90
C ASN A 466 19.06 -10.32 -8.33
N SER A 467 19.18 -9.73 -7.15
CA SER A 467 18.10 -8.92 -6.54
C SER A 467 17.77 -7.70 -7.38
N ALA A 468 18.78 -7.03 -7.95
CA ALA A 468 18.57 -5.89 -8.83
C ALA A 468 17.90 -6.28 -10.16
N ILE A 469 18.23 -7.45 -10.73
CA ILE A 469 17.55 -7.99 -11.93
C ILE A 469 16.07 -8.25 -11.63
N ILE A 470 15.74 -8.84 -10.47
CA ILE A 470 14.35 -9.10 -10.08
C ILE A 470 13.58 -7.79 -9.85
N SER A 471 14.17 -6.82 -9.16
CA SER A 471 13.56 -5.50 -8.95
C SER A 471 13.35 -4.76 -10.26
N ALA A 472 14.36 -4.74 -11.15
CA ALA A 472 14.21 -4.21 -12.50
C ALA A 472 13.11 -4.96 -13.29
N GLY A 473 12.96 -6.27 -13.03
CA GLY A 473 11.90 -7.16 -13.52
C GLY A 473 10.53 -6.53 -13.42
N ARG A 474 10.19 -6.27 -12.16
CA ARG A 474 8.91 -5.71 -11.75
C ARG A 474 8.71 -4.29 -12.25
N LEU A 475 9.76 -3.47 -12.27
CA LEU A 475 9.67 -2.10 -12.76
C LEU A 475 9.43 -2.05 -14.28
N LEU A 476 10.16 -2.86 -15.05
CA LEU A 476 9.94 -2.94 -16.50
C LEU A 476 8.56 -3.52 -16.84
N ASP A 477 8.08 -4.50 -16.08
CA ASP A 477 6.73 -5.04 -16.25
C ASP A 477 5.66 -3.96 -16.01
N LEU A 478 5.83 -3.17 -14.95
CA LEU A 478 4.98 -2.01 -14.68
C LEU A 478 5.05 -0.96 -15.81
N PHE A 479 6.25 -0.68 -16.36
CA PHE A 479 6.41 0.28 -17.45
C PHE A 479 5.82 -0.21 -18.78
N LYS A 480 5.76 -1.52 -18.99
CA LYS A 480 5.15 -2.13 -20.19
C LYS A 480 3.64 -2.24 -20.09
N ARG A 481 3.09 -2.20 -18.87
CA ARG A 481 1.65 -2.25 -18.65
C ARG A 481 1.01 -0.98 -19.19
N VAL A 482 0.20 -1.14 -20.22
CA VAL A 482 -0.73 -0.12 -20.69
C VAL A 482 -2.00 -0.21 -19.83
N PRO A 483 -2.45 0.89 -19.19
CA PRO A 483 -3.71 0.93 -18.46
C PRO A 483 -4.89 0.58 -19.38
N LYS A 484 -5.92 -0.10 -18.85
CA LYS A 484 -7.11 -0.43 -19.65
C LYS A 484 -7.89 0.81 -20.08
N MET A 485 -7.93 1.80 -19.20
CA MET A 485 -8.60 3.08 -19.40
C MET A 485 -7.55 4.15 -19.63
N GLU A 486 -7.04 4.23 -20.86
CA GLU A 486 -6.17 5.31 -21.30
C GLU A 486 -7.02 6.43 -21.93
N ASN A 487 -6.60 7.69 -21.77
CA ASN A 487 -7.12 8.75 -22.61
C ASN A 487 -6.83 8.39 -24.07
N CYS A 488 -7.83 8.43 -24.95
CA CYS A 488 -7.58 8.39 -26.38
C CYS A 488 -6.48 9.40 -26.73
N ALA A 489 -5.60 9.05 -27.69
CA ALA A 489 -4.61 9.95 -28.26
C ALA A 489 -5.22 11.34 -28.52
N PRO A 490 -4.43 12.44 -28.57
CA PRO A 490 -4.94 13.78 -28.82
C PRO A 490 -5.42 13.90 -30.28
N SER A 491 -6.45 13.16 -30.63
CA SER A 491 -7.36 13.48 -31.71
C SER A 491 -8.08 14.75 -31.26
N PRO A 492 -8.31 15.71 -32.16
CA PRO A 492 -9.19 16.83 -31.89
C PRO A 492 -10.59 16.24 -31.77
N PHE A 493 -10.93 15.71 -30.60
CA PHE A 493 -12.33 15.70 -30.20
C PHE A 493 -12.69 17.17 -30.16
N ASN A 494 -13.39 17.62 -31.20
CA ASN A 494 -13.99 18.94 -31.24
C ASN A 494 -14.66 19.11 -29.87
N ALA A 495 -14.16 20.07 -29.08
CA ALA A 495 -14.62 20.39 -27.73
C ALA A 495 -16.05 20.99 -27.72
N VAL A 496 -16.94 20.43 -28.54
CA VAL A 496 -18.23 20.97 -28.95
C VAL A 496 -19.39 20.10 -28.46
N GLU A 497 -19.18 18.82 -28.15
CA GLU A 497 -20.18 18.06 -27.37
C GLU A 497 -20.00 18.36 -25.88
N LYS A 498 -20.64 19.44 -25.44
CA LYS A 498 -20.75 19.78 -24.02
C LYS A 498 -21.53 18.66 -23.33
N ILE A 499 -20.97 18.06 -22.29
CA ILE A 499 -21.73 17.20 -21.38
C ILE A 499 -22.82 18.09 -20.75
N GLU A 500 -24.05 17.93 -21.20
CA GLU A 500 -25.16 18.76 -20.76
C GLU A 500 -25.76 18.29 -19.43
N GLY A 501 -25.48 17.04 -19.05
CA GLY A 501 -25.90 16.43 -17.79
C GLY A 501 -26.88 15.25 -17.94
N ASP A 502 -27.22 14.84 -19.16
CA ASP A 502 -28.03 13.63 -19.39
C ASP A 502 -27.18 12.35 -19.25
N ILE A 503 -27.66 11.37 -18.49
CA ILE A 503 -26.96 10.12 -18.20
C ILE A 503 -27.90 8.94 -18.47
N LYS A 504 -27.44 7.95 -19.21
CA LYS A 504 -28.22 6.76 -19.53
C LYS A 504 -27.38 5.49 -19.40
N TYR A 505 -27.83 4.54 -18.60
CA TYR A 505 -27.26 3.21 -18.49
C TYR A 505 -28.14 2.28 -19.30
N GLU A 506 -27.54 1.60 -20.28
CA GLU A 506 -28.25 0.71 -21.20
C GLU A 506 -27.70 -0.71 -21.04
N ASN A 507 -28.53 -1.57 -20.45
CA ASN A 507 -28.28 -2.99 -20.23
C ASN A 507 -26.89 -3.31 -19.66
N ILE A 508 -26.52 -2.62 -18.58
CA ILE A 508 -25.19 -2.72 -17.99
C ILE A 508 -25.05 -4.03 -17.21
N GLU A 509 -24.06 -4.84 -17.58
CA GLU A 509 -23.57 -5.96 -16.79
C GLU A 509 -22.14 -5.68 -16.32
N PHE A 510 -21.85 -5.97 -15.06
CA PHE A 510 -20.54 -5.68 -14.48
C PHE A 510 -20.14 -6.63 -13.36
N LYS A 511 -18.87 -7.04 -13.39
CA LYS A 511 -18.19 -7.80 -12.34
C LYS A 511 -16.88 -7.12 -11.92
N TYR A 512 -16.58 -7.13 -10.63
CA TYR A 512 -15.29 -6.58 -10.16
C TYR A 512 -14.13 -7.49 -10.59
N PRO A 513 -12.98 -6.94 -11.04
CA PRO A 513 -11.82 -7.74 -11.46
C PRO A 513 -11.28 -8.68 -10.38
N THR A 514 -11.45 -8.32 -9.11
CA THR A 514 -11.03 -9.12 -7.95
C THR A 514 -11.98 -10.26 -7.59
N ARG A 515 -13.22 -10.23 -8.10
CA ARG A 515 -14.31 -11.19 -7.81
C ARG A 515 -15.12 -11.46 -9.08
N GLN A 516 -14.58 -12.29 -9.97
CA GLN A 516 -15.21 -12.58 -11.27
C GLN A 516 -16.39 -13.55 -11.18
N GLU A 517 -16.50 -14.31 -10.09
CA GLU A 517 -17.56 -15.32 -9.90
C GLU A 517 -18.93 -14.69 -9.63
N THR A 518 -18.97 -13.52 -8.98
CA THR A 518 -20.22 -12.88 -8.55
C THR A 518 -20.54 -11.62 -9.36
N PRO A 519 -21.57 -11.63 -10.23
CA PRO A 519 -22.02 -10.43 -10.91
C PRO A 519 -22.67 -9.45 -9.95
N ILE A 520 -22.34 -8.16 -10.08
CA ILE A 520 -22.92 -7.10 -9.25
C ILE A 520 -24.04 -6.36 -9.97
N LEU A 521 -23.88 -6.08 -11.26
CA LEU A 521 -24.92 -5.50 -12.11
C LEU A 521 -25.31 -6.53 -13.18
N GLN A 522 -26.61 -6.71 -13.41
CA GLN A 522 -27.19 -7.77 -14.24
C GLN A 522 -28.21 -7.17 -15.21
N GLY A 523 -27.78 -6.40 -16.21
CA GLY A 523 -28.70 -5.77 -17.16
C GLY A 523 -29.36 -4.49 -16.62
N LEU A 524 -28.59 -3.69 -15.89
CA LEU A 524 -29.08 -2.44 -15.29
C LEU A 524 -29.46 -1.42 -16.38
N ASN A 525 -30.69 -0.89 -16.29
CA ASN A 525 -31.21 0.17 -17.15
C ASN A 525 -31.70 1.35 -16.31
N LEU A 526 -31.13 2.54 -16.51
CA LEU A 526 -31.56 3.76 -15.82
C LEU A 526 -31.33 5.00 -16.70
N GLU A 527 -32.16 6.03 -16.52
CA GLU A 527 -32.10 7.27 -17.29
C GLU A 527 -32.24 8.46 -16.34
N ILE A 528 -31.33 9.43 -16.47
CA ILE A 528 -31.25 10.62 -15.62
C ILE A 528 -31.18 11.81 -16.54
N LYS A 529 -32.16 12.72 -16.41
CA LYS A 529 -32.24 13.92 -17.25
C LYS A 529 -31.45 15.08 -16.64
N LYS A 530 -31.06 16.02 -17.49
CA LYS A 530 -30.39 17.25 -17.11
C LYS A 530 -31.13 18.01 -16.01
N GLY A 531 -30.40 18.38 -14.95
CA GLY A 531 -30.92 19.16 -13.83
C GLY A 531 -31.82 18.38 -12.87
N GLN A 532 -31.98 17.07 -13.11
CA GLN A 532 -32.79 16.19 -12.28
C GLN A 532 -31.97 15.66 -11.09
N THR A 533 -32.61 15.56 -9.93
CA THR A 533 -32.08 14.88 -8.75
C THR A 533 -32.62 13.46 -8.69
N VAL A 534 -31.71 12.48 -8.80
CA VAL A 534 -32.04 11.05 -8.80
C VAL A 534 -31.43 10.37 -7.59
N ALA A 535 -32.25 9.59 -6.88
CA ALA A 535 -31.81 8.80 -5.74
C ALA A 535 -31.69 7.31 -6.08
N LEU A 536 -30.57 6.68 -5.69
CA LEU A 536 -30.36 5.24 -5.79
C LEU A 536 -30.51 4.61 -4.41
N VAL A 537 -31.44 3.67 -4.28
CA VAL A 537 -31.82 3.03 -3.01
C VAL A 537 -31.80 1.52 -3.17
N GLY A 538 -31.47 0.79 -2.12
CA GLY A 538 -31.51 -0.67 -2.12
C GLY A 538 -30.68 -1.26 -0.98
N PRO A 539 -30.75 -2.57 -0.76
CA PRO A 539 -29.96 -3.25 0.27
C PRO A 539 -28.45 -3.10 0.02
N SER A 540 -27.65 -3.35 1.05
CA SER A 540 -26.18 -3.36 0.92
C SER A 540 -25.75 -4.40 -0.12
N GLY A 541 -24.79 -4.04 -0.98
CA GLY A 541 -24.29 -4.94 -2.03
C GLY A 541 -25.11 -4.99 -3.33
N CYS A 542 -26.24 -4.27 -3.46
CA CYS A 542 -27.06 -4.30 -4.69
C CYS A 542 -26.51 -3.51 -5.90
N GLY A 543 -25.31 -2.92 -5.78
CA GLY A 543 -24.64 -2.23 -6.89
C GLY A 543 -24.76 -0.69 -6.94
N LYS A 544 -25.30 -0.03 -5.90
CA LYS A 544 -25.44 1.45 -5.84
C LYS A 544 -24.11 2.17 -6.08
N SER A 545 -23.09 1.92 -5.26
CA SER A 545 -21.77 2.56 -5.39
C SER A 545 -21.07 2.15 -6.68
N THR A 546 -21.33 0.95 -7.19
CA THR A 546 -20.83 0.50 -8.50
C THR A 546 -21.34 1.38 -9.63
N CYS A 547 -22.60 1.86 -9.57
CA CYS A 547 -23.14 2.79 -10.58
C CYS A 547 -22.34 4.10 -10.64
N ILE A 548 -21.97 4.65 -9.48
CA ILE A 548 -21.10 5.83 -9.38
C ILE A 548 -19.71 5.54 -9.92
N GLN A 549 -19.12 4.40 -9.55
CA GLN A 549 -17.76 4.04 -9.96
C GLN A 549 -17.66 3.85 -11.48
N LEU A 550 -18.70 3.30 -12.13
CA LEU A 550 -18.80 3.24 -13.59
C LEU A 550 -18.93 4.63 -14.21
N LEU A 551 -19.71 5.53 -13.61
CA LEU A 551 -19.85 6.91 -14.10
C LEU A 551 -18.55 7.72 -13.98
N LEU A 552 -17.81 7.54 -12.88
CA LEU A 552 -16.45 8.09 -12.70
C LEU A 552 -15.42 7.43 -13.61
N ARG A 553 -15.83 6.37 -14.34
CA ARG A 553 -14.99 5.54 -15.19
C ARG A 553 -13.78 5.02 -14.41
N TYR A 554 -14.03 4.51 -13.20
CA TYR A 554 -13.06 3.71 -12.45
C TYR A 554 -13.00 2.27 -12.98
N TYR A 555 -14.08 1.85 -13.63
CA TYR A 555 -14.21 0.61 -14.38
C TYR A 555 -15.06 0.91 -15.63
N ASP A 556 -14.86 0.11 -16.68
CA ASP A 556 -15.78 0.04 -17.82
C ASP A 556 -16.70 -1.18 -17.61
N PRO A 557 -17.97 -1.14 -18.07
CA PRO A 557 -18.88 -2.27 -17.98
C PRO A 557 -18.42 -3.46 -18.85
N ASP A 558 -18.77 -4.69 -18.46
CA ASP A 558 -18.46 -5.90 -19.23
C ASP A 558 -19.39 -6.04 -20.44
N PHE A 559 -20.66 -5.66 -20.26
CA PHE A 559 -21.69 -5.60 -21.31
C PHE A 559 -22.57 -4.35 -21.14
N GLY A 560 -23.17 -3.88 -22.23
CA GLY A 560 -23.99 -2.67 -22.27
C GLY A 560 -23.17 -1.39 -22.48
N SER A 561 -23.82 -0.23 -22.37
CA SER A 561 -23.16 1.08 -22.54
C SER A 561 -23.68 2.14 -21.58
N LEU A 562 -22.77 2.97 -21.06
CA LEU A 562 -23.09 4.15 -20.26
C LEU A 562 -22.89 5.38 -21.13
N ASN A 563 -24.00 6.05 -21.48
CA ASN A 563 -24.04 7.17 -22.40
C ASN A 563 -24.25 8.49 -21.64
N LEU A 564 -23.51 9.52 -22.05
CA LEU A 564 -23.60 10.89 -21.55
C LEU A 564 -23.97 11.81 -22.70
N THR A 565 -25.15 12.44 -22.63
CA THR A 565 -25.68 13.29 -23.73
C THR A 565 -25.74 12.53 -25.08
N GLY A 566 -26.01 11.22 -25.02
CA GLY A 566 -26.09 10.33 -26.20
C GLY A 566 -24.75 9.72 -26.66
N THR A 567 -23.61 10.18 -26.14
CA THR A 567 -22.27 9.67 -26.50
C THR A 567 -21.76 8.70 -25.43
N PRO A 568 -21.22 7.52 -25.79
CA PRO A 568 -20.66 6.59 -24.81
C PRO A 568 -19.53 7.20 -23.98
N SER A 569 -19.55 6.96 -22.67
CA SER A 569 -18.53 7.39 -21.71
C SER A 569 -17.11 6.94 -22.08
N THR A 570 -16.98 5.83 -22.82
CA THR A 570 -15.72 5.28 -23.30
C THR A 570 -15.04 6.15 -24.36
N MET A 571 -15.80 6.97 -25.09
CA MET A 571 -15.29 7.86 -26.14
C MET A 571 -14.70 9.16 -25.60
N PHE A 572 -15.08 9.58 -24.39
CA PHE A 572 -14.55 10.79 -23.77
C PHE A 572 -13.14 10.54 -23.21
N PRO A 573 -12.21 11.50 -23.34
CA PRO A 573 -11.01 11.53 -22.51
C PRO A 573 -11.42 11.56 -21.04
N VAL A 574 -10.79 10.71 -20.22
CA VAL A 574 -11.09 10.53 -18.80
C VAL A 574 -10.96 11.85 -18.02
N ASP A 575 -9.96 12.67 -18.36
CA ASP A 575 -9.75 13.98 -17.72
C ASP A 575 -10.89 14.95 -18.00
N VAL A 576 -11.41 14.96 -19.23
CA VAL A 576 -12.55 15.79 -19.66
C VAL A 576 -13.84 15.28 -19.03
N LEU A 577 -14.08 13.96 -19.07
CA LEU A 577 -15.23 13.32 -18.43
C LEU A 577 -15.29 13.70 -16.94
N ARG A 578 -14.22 13.40 -16.20
CA ARG A 578 -14.14 13.71 -14.77
C ARG A 578 -14.17 15.21 -14.50
N SER A 579 -13.96 16.07 -15.51
CA SER A 579 -14.11 17.53 -15.40
C SER A 579 -15.50 18.08 -15.24
N GLN A 580 -16.47 17.29 -15.65
CA GLN A 580 -17.86 17.67 -15.54
C GLN A 580 -18.53 17.01 -14.33
N LEU A 581 -17.79 16.16 -13.57
CA LEU A 581 -18.27 15.43 -12.40
C LEU A 581 -17.73 16.04 -11.10
N GLY A 582 -18.60 16.23 -10.11
CA GLY A 582 -18.23 16.54 -8.73
C GLY A 582 -18.59 15.37 -7.82
N LEU A 583 -17.64 14.85 -7.05
CA LEU A 583 -17.86 13.74 -6.13
C LEU A 583 -17.75 14.22 -4.68
N VAL A 584 -18.75 13.87 -3.88
CA VAL A 584 -18.74 13.99 -2.42
C VAL A 584 -18.95 12.60 -1.84
N SER A 585 -17.87 12.04 -1.28
CA SER A 585 -17.86 10.69 -0.70
C SER A 585 -18.30 10.68 0.76
N GLN A 586 -18.64 9.49 1.28
CA GLN A 586 -19.03 9.25 2.67
C GLN A 586 -17.96 9.73 3.68
N GLU A 587 -16.71 9.34 3.44
CA GLU A 587 -15.56 9.77 4.25
C GLU A 587 -14.65 10.70 3.42
N PRO A 588 -14.74 12.02 3.62
CA PRO A 588 -13.98 12.98 2.84
C PRO A 588 -12.50 12.96 3.23
N VAL A 589 -11.64 12.55 2.30
CA VAL A 589 -10.18 12.60 2.50
C VAL A 589 -9.66 14.02 2.22
N LEU A 590 -9.03 14.62 3.22
CA LEU A 590 -8.32 15.90 3.09
C LEU A 590 -6.81 15.63 3.07
N PHE A 591 -6.10 16.32 2.20
CA PHE A 591 -4.65 16.20 2.06
C PHE A 591 -3.94 17.09 3.08
N ASP A 592 -2.71 16.72 3.43
CA ASP A 592 -1.83 17.48 4.35
C ASP A 592 -1.35 18.79 3.68
N ARG A 593 -2.25 19.78 3.68
CA ARG A 593 -2.25 21.03 2.90
C ARG A 593 -3.12 22.07 3.58
N THR A 594 -3.06 23.33 3.15
CA THR A 594 -3.98 24.36 3.69
C THR A 594 -5.44 24.11 3.30
N ILE A 595 -6.39 24.76 3.98
CA ILE A 595 -7.81 24.70 3.59
C ILE A 595 -8.00 25.23 2.17
N ALA A 596 -7.33 26.34 1.82
CA ALA A 596 -7.37 26.91 0.47
C ALA A 596 -6.93 25.90 -0.59
N GLU A 597 -5.77 25.26 -0.39
CA GLU A 597 -5.23 24.27 -1.31
C GLU A 597 -6.11 23.03 -1.42
N ASN A 598 -6.70 22.58 -0.29
CA ASN A 598 -7.63 21.46 -0.30
C ASN A 598 -8.90 21.76 -1.10
N ILE A 599 -9.41 22.99 -1.07
CA ILE A 599 -10.58 23.41 -1.86
C ILE A 599 -10.18 23.57 -3.34
N ALA A 600 -9.04 24.23 -3.60
CA ALA A 600 -8.48 24.44 -4.93
C ALA A 600 -8.18 23.11 -5.67
N TYR A 601 -7.84 22.05 -4.94
CA TYR A 601 -7.57 20.72 -5.50
C TYR A 601 -8.74 20.13 -6.32
N GLY A 602 -9.95 20.70 -6.20
CA GLY A 602 -11.10 20.34 -7.01
C GLY A 602 -10.99 20.70 -8.50
N ASN A 603 -10.18 21.69 -8.86
CA ASN A 603 -10.05 22.17 -10.24
C ASN A 603 -8.58 22.33 -10.68
N ASN A 604 -7.91 21.19 -10.94
CA ASN A 604 -6.50 21.17 -11.36
C ASN A 604 -6.29 21.44 -12.86
N PHE A 605 -7.28 22.00 -13.58
CA PHE A 605 -7.20 22.30 -15.03
C PHE A 605 -6.75 23.74 -15.29
N ARG A 606 -6.68 24.54 -14.22
CA ARG A 606 -6.23 25.94 -14.22
C ARG A 606 -5.14 26.04 -13.17
N ASP A 607 -3.96 26.55 -13.55
CA ASP A 607 -2.79 26.57 -12.66
C ASP A 607 -2.97 27.49 -11.45
N ASP A 608 -3.82 28.53 -11.54
CA ASP A 608 -4.13 29.44 -10.44
C ASP A 608 -5.64 29.66 -10.31
N ILE A 609 -6.23 29.11 -9.24
CA ILE A 609 -7.63 29.38 -8.87
C ILE A 609 -7.65 30.63 -7.98
N PRO A 610 -8.34 31.71 -8.38
CA PRO A 610 -8.43 32.92 -7.56
C PRO A 610 -9.06 32.62 -6.20
N MET A 611 -8.52 33.20 -5.13
CA MET A 611 -9.08 33.08 -3.79
C MET A 611 -10.56 33.48 -3.71
N ALA A 612 -11.02 34.39 -4.60
CA ALA A 612 -12.43 34.75 -4.72
C ALA A 612 -13.34 33.56 -5.08
N GLU A 613 -12.93 32.70 -6.03
CA GLU A 613 -13.67 31.49 -6.42
C GLU A 613 -13.69 30.45 -5.28
N ILE A 614 -12.58 30.33 -4.53
CA ILE A 614 -12.46 29.49 -3.34
C ILE A 614 -13.43 29.96 -2.24
N ILE A 615 -13.47 31.27 -1.97
CA ILE A 615 -14.37 31.88 -0.99
C ILE A 615 -15.84 31.70 -1.41
N GLU A 616 -16.15 31.90 -2.70
CA GLU A 616 -17.51 31.70 -3.21
C GLU A 616 -17.98 30.25 -3.01
N SER A 617 -17.12 29.28 -3.32
CA SER A 617 -17.42 27.86 -3.12
C SER A 617 -17.57 27.49 -1.64
N ALA A 618 -16.75 28.07 -0.76
CA ALA A 618 -16.85 27.91 0.69
C ALA A 618 -18.11 28.57 1.28
N LYS A 619 -18.62 29.65 0.67
CA LYS A 619 -19.91 30.24 1.05
C LYS A 619 -21.06 29.33 0.63
N LYS A 620 -21.04 28.80 -0.60
CA LYS A 620 -22.05 27.86 -1.10
C LYS A 620 -22.12 26.57 -0.27
N SER A 621 -21.01 26.13 0.32
CA SER A 621 -20.99 24.95 1.21
C SER A 621 -21.16 25.28 2.71
N ASN A 622 -21.55 26.51 3.06
CA ASN A 622 -21.77 26.95 4.44
C ASN A 622 -20.56 26.75 5.38
N ILE A 623 -19.31 26.81 4.87
CA ILE A 623 -18.09 26.64 5.69
C ILE A 623 -17.31 27.94 5.90
N HIS A 624 -17.62 28.99 5.15
CA HIS A 624 -16.89 30.27 5.19
C HIS A 624 -16.77 30.89 6.59
N GLU A 625 -17.87 30.98 7.35
CA GLU A 625 -17.86 31.58 8.69
C GLU A 625 -16.99 30.78 9.67
N PHE A 626 -17.00 29.45 9.57
CA PHE A 626 -16.12 28.60 10.37
C PHE A 626 -14.65 28.85 10.00
N ILE A 627 -14.31 28.86 8.71
CA ILE A 627 -12.94 29.13 8.27
C ILE A 627 -12.48 30.49 8.78
N LYS A 628 -13.32 31.52 8.69
CA LYS A 628 -13.02 32.86 9.18
C LYS A 628 -12.79 32.93 10.69
N SER A 629 -13.41 32.03 11.46
CA SER A 629 -13.19 31.92 12.91
C SER A 629 -11.84 31.30 13.28
N LEU A 630 -11.17 30.61 12.36
CA LEU A 630 -9.86 30.01 12.60
C LEU A 630 -8.76 31.09 12.65
N PRO A 631 -7.74 30.96 13.52
CA PRO A 631 -6.67 31.95 13.65
C PRO A 631 -5.92 32.26 12.34
N GLN A 632 -5.78 31.28 11.45
CA GLN A 632 -5.11 31.40 10.16
C GLN A 632 -6.07 31.41 8.97
N GLY A 633 -7.38 31.42 9.21
CA GLY A 633 -8.38 31.43 8.14
C GLY A 633 -8.18 30.27 7.15
N TYR A 634 -8.13 30.62 5.87
CA TYR A 634 -7.92 29.68 4.76
C TYR A 634 -6.50 29.09 4.70
N GLU A 635 -5.52 29.70 5.36
CA GLU A 635 -4.13 29.21 5.45
C GLU A 635 -3.94 28.18 6.56
N THR A 636 -5.00 27.86 7.30
CA THR A 636 -4.95 26.82 8.33
C THR A 636 -4.52 25.49 7.68
N SER A 637 -3.42 24.92 8.16
CA SER A 637 -2.91 23.64 7.68
C SER A 637 -3.73 22.47 8.25
N LEU A 638 -4.19 21.59 7.37
CA LEU A 638 -4.89 20.36 7.69
C LEU A 638 -3.92 19.17 7.61
N GLY A 639 -4.17 18.11 8.38
CA GLY A 639 -3.36 16.88 8.36
C GLY A 639 -3.13 16.30 9.76
N ASN A 640 -2.30 15.25 9.87
CA ASN A 640 -2.04 14.56 11.15
C ASN A 640 -1.38 15.46 12.21
N ARG A 641 -0.73 16.55 11.80
CA ARG A 641 -0.11 17.57 12.68
C ARG A 641 -0.86 18.91 12.66
N GLY A 642 -1.92 19.02 11.85
CA GLY A 642 -2.68 20.24 11.64
C GLY A 642 -3.92 20.35 12.53
N ALA A 643 -4.79 21.31 12.23
CA ALA A 643 -6.07 21.46 12.92
C ALA A 643 -6.98 20.25 12.64
N GLN A 644 -7.53 19.65 13.70
CA GLN A 644 -8.52 18.59 13.56
C GLN A 644 -9.90 19.19 13.32
N LEU A 645 -10.56 18.74 12.26
CA LEU A 645 -11.90 19.15 11.88
C LEU A 645 -12.91 18.06 12.26
N SER A 646 -14.13 18.47 12.63
CA SER A 646 -15.24 17.54 12.80
C SER A 646 -15.64 16.89 11.48
N GLY A 647 -16.34 15.75 11.51
CA GLY A 647 -16.83 15.08 10.31
C GLY A 647 -17.64 16.03 9.40
N GLY A 648 -18.56 16.81 9.97
CA GLY A 648 -19.38 17.76 9.22
C GLY A 648 -18.59 18.92 8.63
N GLN A 649 -17.53 19.37 9.29
CA GLN A 649 -16.62 20.38 8.74
C GLN A 649 -15.82 19.82 7.55
N LYS A 650 -15.29 18.59 7.68
CA LYS A 650 -14.58 17.93 6.57
C LYS A 650 -15.50 17.75 5.35
N GLN A 651 -16.76 17.40 5.59
CA GLN A 651 -17.75 17.20 4.54
C GLN A 651 -18.05 18.49 3.79
N ARG A 652 -18.24 19.61 4.49
CA ARG A 652 -18.45 20.92 3.83
C ARG A 652 -17.23 21.40 3.04
N ILE A 653 -16.01 21.03 3.45
CA ILE A 653 -14.80 21.29 2.65
C ILE A 653 -14.80 20.42 1.38
N ALA A 654 -15.21 19.16 1.47
CA ALA A 654 -15.35 18.30 0.29
C ALA A 654 -16.43 18.81 -0.68
N ILE A 655 -17.55 19.33 -0.17
CA ILE A 655 -18.59 20.00 -0.98
C ILE A 655 -17.99 21.24 -1.66
N ALA A 656 -17.28 22.10 -0.93
CA ALA A 656 -16.60 23.25 -1.54
C ALA A 656 -15.63 22.82 -2.65
N ARG A 657 -14.81 21.78 -2.40
CA ARG A 657 -13.89 21.20 -3.40
C ARG A 657 -14.63 20.73 -4.64
N ALA A 658 -15.77 20.06 -4.50
CA ALA A 658 -16.58 19.63 -5.64
C ALA A 658 -17.15 20.84 -6.42
N LEU A 659 -17.55 21.90 -5.72
CA LEU A 659 -18.19 23.08 -6.31
C LEU A 659 -17.23 24.03 -7.04
N VAL A 660 -15.96 24.13 -6.63
CA VAL A 660 -14.95 25.02 -7.28
C VAL A 660 -14.80 24.74 -8.77
N ARG A 661 -14.98 23.47 -9.19
CA ARG A 661 -14.89 23.09 -10.61
C ARG A 661 -16.15 23.40 -11.41
N ASN A 662 -17.23 23.81 -10.74
CA ASN A 662 -18.57 24.01 -11.30
C ASN A 662 -19.07 22.83 -12.16
N PRO A 663 -19.17 21.62 -11.58
CA PRO A 663 -19.54 20.41 -12.31
C PRO A 663 -21.00 20.48 -12.83
N LYS A 664 -21.27 19.81 -13.95
CA LYS A 664 -22.63 19.64 -14.50
C LYS A 664 -23.38 18.48 -13.86
N ILE A 665 -22.63 17.48 -13.40
CA ILE A 665 -23.15 16.30 -12.70
C ILE A 665 -22.53 16.27 -11.30
N LEU A 666 -23.37 16.32 -10.29
CA LEU A 666 -22.98 16.19 -8.88
C LEU A 666 -23.32 14.79 -8.38
N ILE A 667 -22.37 14.16 -7.71
CA ILE A 667 -22.47 12.80 -7.19
C ILE A 667 -22.29 12.85 -5.68
N LEU A 668 -23.31 12.42 -4.95
CA LEU A 668 -23.37 12.39 -3.50
C LEU A 668 -23.44 10.92 -3.05
N ASP A 669 -22.34 10.39 -2.52
CA ASP A 669 -22.26 9.00 -2.06
C ASP A 669 -22.30 8.97 -0.53
N GLU A 670 -23.49 8.71 0.03
CA GLU A 670 -23.74 8.63 1.47
C GLU A 670 -23.19 9.83 2.28
N ALA A 671 -23.32 11.03 1.73
CA ALA A 671 -22.63 12.22 2.22
C ALA A 671 -22.99 12.66 3.67
N THR A 672 -24.04 12.10 4.28
CA THR A 672 -24.52 12.46 5.63
C THR A 672 -24.46 11.30 6.64
N SER A 673 -24.05 10.10 6.24
CA SER A 673 -24.25 8.89 7.06
C SER A 673 -23.43 8.86 8.36
N ALA A 674 -22.27 9.51 8.38
CA ALA A 674 -21.35 9.56 9.52
C ALA A 674 -21.45 10.84 10.40
N LEU A 675 -22.53 11.60 10.26
CA LEU A 675 -22.70 12.89 10.94
C LEU A 675 -23.69 12.85 12.11
N ASP A 676 -23.42 13.68 13.11
CA ASP A 676 -24.37 14.03 14.17
C ASP A 676 -25.51 14.89 13.62
N ASN A 677 -26.68 14.85 14.26
CA ASN A 677 -27.91 15.47 13.76
C ASN A 677 -27.79 16.99 13.49
N GLU A 678 -27.00 17.72 14.29
CA GLU A 678 -26.80 19.16 14.10
C GLU A 678 -25.92 19.43 12.86
N SER A 679 -24.77 18.75 12.77
CA SER A 679 -23.91 18.83 11.58
C SER A 679 -24.60 18.35 10.31
N GLU A 680 -25.41 17.29 10.41
CA GLU A 680 -26.15 16.71 9.29
C GLU A 680 -27.08 17.74 8.64
N LYS A 681 -27.87 18.46 9.45
CA LYS A 681 -28.79 19.48 8.92
C LYS A 681 -28.05 20.56 8.14
N ILE A 682 -26.95 21.06 8.68
CA ILE A 682 -26.14 22.11 8.05
C ILE A 682 -25.49 21.60 6.75
N VAL A 683 -25.03 20.35 6.75
CA VAL A 683 -24.47 19.70 5.56
C VAL A 683 -25.55 19.45 4.50
N GLN A 684 -26.74 19.02 4.89
CA GLN A 684 -27.86 18.80 3.98
C GLN A 684 -28.29 20.10 3.30
N GLU A 685 -28.40 21.21 4.04
CA GLU A 685 -28.68 22.53 3.46
C GLU A 685 -27.62 22.94 2.41
N ALA A 686 -26.34 22.63 2.67
CA ALA A 686 -25.27 22.85 1.71
C ALA A 686 -25.35 21.93 0.48
N LEU A 687 -25.81 20.68 0.65
CA LEU A 687 -26.01 19.74 -0.45
C LEU A 687 -27.19 20.14 -1.34
N ASP A 688 -28.30 20.58 -0.75
CA ASP A 688 -29.49 21.06 -1.48
C ASP A 688 -29.17 22.35 -2.27
N ALA A 689 -28.40 23.25 -1.68
CA ALA A 689 -27.89 24.44 -2.39
C ALA A 689 -26.93 24.06 -3.53
N ALA A 690 -26.11 23.02 -3.34
CA ALA A 690 -25.17 22.53 -4.34
C ALA A 690 -25.84 21.79 -5.51
N SER A 691 -26.93 21.07 -5.26
CA SER A 691 -27.67 20.30 -6.28
C SER A 691 -28.48 21.19 -7.23
N THR A 692 -28.85 22.40 -6.78
CA THR A 692 -29.61 23.36 -7.60
C THR A 692 -28.88 23.67 -8.92
N GLU A 693 -29.58 23.55 -10.04
CA GLU A 693 -29.07 23.71 -11.44
C GLU A 693 -28.12 22.61 -11.96
N ARG A 694 -27.93 21.50 -11.24
CA ARG A 694 -27.05 20.40 -11.64
C ARG A 694 -27.83 19.09 -11.73
N THR A 695 -27.40 18.19 -12.62
CA THR A 695 -27.86 16.80 -12.53
C THR A 695 -27.25 16.19 -11.28
N CYS A 696 -28.07 15.68 -10.36
CA CYS A 696 -27.59 15.16 -9.09
C CYS A 696 -27.91 13.68 -8.96
N ILE A 697 -26.91 12.87 -8.61
CA ILE A 697 -27.08 11.47 -8.24
C ILE A 697 -26.77 11.37 -6.76
N THR A 698 -27.74 10.91 -5.97
CA THR A 698 -27.56 10.71 -4.54
C THR A 698 -27.75 9.24 -4.17
N ILE A 699 -26.76 8.66 -3.48
CA ILE A 699 -26.91 7.38 -2.79
C ILE A 699 -27.16 7.72 -1.34
N ALA A 700 -28.32 7.31 -0.85
CA ALA A 700 -28.67 7.54 0.53
C ALA A 700 -28.81 6.23 1.29
N HIS A 701 -28.09 6.16 2.41
CA HIS A 701 -28.41 5.24 3.49
C HIS A 701 -29.54 5.79 4.38
N ARG A 702 -29.84 7.10 4.36
CA ARG A 702 -30.96 7.69 5.12
C ARG A 702 -32.05 8.18 4.16
N LEU A 703 -33.20 7.53 4.18
CA LEU A 703 -34.31 7.74 3.24
C LEU A 703 -34.96 9.13 3.40
N THR A 704 -34.74 9.81 4.53
CA THR A 704 -35.16 11.21 4.74
C THR A 704 -34.49 12.17 3.76
N THR A 705 -33.23 11.92 3.40
CA THR A 705 -32.44 12.80 2.50
C THR A 705 -32.87 12.72 1.03
N ILE A 706 -33.68 11.73 0.66
CA ILE A 706 -34.09 11.48 -0.73
C ILE A 706 -35.58 11.68 -0.99
N GLN A 707 -36.34 12.12 0.02
CA GLN A 707 -37.78 12.37 -0.13
C GLN A 707 -38.05 13.45 -1.19
N ASN A 708 -37.13 14.41 -1.31
CA ASN A 708 -37.19 15.53 -2.24
C ASN A 708 -36.57 15.21 -3.62
N ALA A 709 -36.14 13.96 -3.86
CA ALA A 709 -35.61 13.58 -5.17
C ALA A 709 -36.73 13.53 -6.22
N ASP A 710 -36.43 13.99 -7.44
CA ASP A 710 -37.39 13.99 -8.55
C ASP A 710 -37.75 12.56 -8.97
N ILE A 711 -36.77 11.66 -8.96
CA ILE A 711 -36.97 10.22 -9.22
C ILE A 711 -36.11 9.40 -8.26
N ILE A 712 -36.69 8.32 -7.77
CA ILE A 712 -36.02 7.33 -6.94
C ILE A 712 -35.99 6.00 -7.72
N TYR A 713 -34.81 5.39 -7.81
CA TYR A 713 -34.62 4.04 -8.34
C TYR A 713 -34.28 3.08 -7.22
N VAL A 714 -35.04 1.98 -7.13
CA VAL A 714 -34.79 0.91 -6.17
C VAL A 714 -34.07 -0.25 -6.86
N LEU A 715 -32.82 -0.44 -6.47
CA LEU A 715 -31.93 -1.48 -6.95
C LEU A 715 -32.04 -2.73 -6.07
N LYS A 716 -32.23 -3.89 -6.70
CA LYS A 716 -32.10 -5.20 -6.06
C LYS A 716 -31.44 -6.16 -7.05
N ASN A 717 -30.48 -6.96 -6.57
CA ASN A 717 -29.72 -7.92 -7.37
C ASN A 717 -29.08 -7.35 -8.66
N GLY A 718 -28.72 -6.07 -8.67
CA GLY A 718 -28.09 -5.43 -9.83
C GLY A 718 -29.06 -4.93 -10.91
N GLU A 719 -30.37 -4.97 -10.66
CA GLU A 719 -31.43 -4.50 -11.56
C GLU A 719 -32.30 -3.42 -10.90
N VAL A 720 -32.96 -2.59 -11.71
CA VAL A 720 -33.97 -1.63 -11.25
C VAL A 720 -35.32 -2.32 -11.12
N HIS A 721 -35.82 -2.47 -9.90
CA HIS A 721 -37.13 -3.09 -9.64
C HIS A 721 -38.27 -2.08 -9.52
N GLU A 722 -38.00 -0.90 -8.95
CA GLU A 722 -39.00 0.14 -8.77
C GLU A 722 -38.44 1.49 -9.20
N LYS A 723 -39.29 2.32 -9.80
CA LYS A 723 -38.97 3.69 -10.17
C LYS A 723 -40.19 4.59 -9.96
N GLY A 724 -39.97 5.80 -9.46
CA GLY A 724 -41.02 6.79 -9.29
C GLY A 724 -40.65 7.88 -8.29
N THR A 725 -41.58 8.77 -8.01
CA THR A 725 -41.45 9.75 -6.92
C THR A 725 -41.63 9.07 -5.55
N HIS A 726 -41.20 9.75 -4.48
CA HIS A 726 -41.41 9.28 -3.11
C HIS A 726 -42.88 8.89 -2.83
N THR A 727 -43.81 9.73 -3.26
CA THR A 727 -45.25 9.51 -3.08
C THR A 727 -45.77 8.30 -3.85
N GLU A 728 -45.31 8.10 -5.09
CA GLU A 728 -45.70 6.95 -5.92
C GLU A 728 -45.20 5.64 -5.33
N LEU A 729 -43.93 5.59 -4.92
CA LEU A 729 -43.32 4.37 -4.36
C LEU A 729 -43.92 3.97 -3.01
N ILE A 730 -44.33 4.93 -2.18
CA ILE A 730 -45.05 4.63 -0.93
C ILE A 730 -46.45 4.06 -1.21
N GLN A 731 -47.12 4.53 -2.26
CA GLN A 731 -48.44 4.02 -2.66
C GLN A 731 -48.35 2.61 -3.27
N LEU A 732 -47.33 2.36 -4.09
CA LEU A 732 -47.03 1.05 -4.70
C LEU A 732 -46.88 -0.07 -3.67
N GLY A 733 -46.37 0.24 -2.47
CA GLY A 733 -46.34 -0.74 -1.39
C GLY A 733 -45.23 -1.78 -1.46
N GLY A 734 -44.26 -1.60 -2.37
CA GLY A 734 -43.17 -2.53 -2.61
C GLY A 734 -41.94 -2.36 -1.71
N ILE A 735 -40.77 -2.67 -2.27
CA ILE A 735 -39.45 -2.68 -1.62
C ILE A 735 -39.12 -1.32 -1.02
N TYR A 736 -39.38 -0.21 -1.74
CA TYR A 736 -39.11 1.14 -1.21
C TYR A 736 -39.83 1.39 0.12
N LYS A 737 -41.11 1.00 0.20
CA LYS A 737 -41.91 1.19 1.42
C LYS A 737 -41.44 0.29 2.56
N GLN A 738 -40.97 -0.92 2.25
CA GLN A 738 -40.39 -1.81 3.25
C GLN A 738 -39.11 -1.20 3.83
N LEU A 739 -38.19 -0.73 2.97
CA LEU A 739 -36.98 -0.04 3.38
C LEU A 739 -37.32 1.23 4.20
N TYR A 740 -38.31 1.99 3.75
CA TYR A 740 -38.80 3.17 4.46
C TYR A 740 -39.30 2.83 5.86
N LYS A 741 -40.16 1.82 6.01
CA LYS A 741 -40.65 1.39 7.32
C LYS A 741 -39.53 0.85 8.22
N MET A 742 -38.61 0.05 7.68
CA MET A 742 -37.50 -0.52 8.46
C MET A 742 -36.60 0.57 9.02
N GLN A 743 -36.36 1.61 8.23
CA GLN A 743 -35.48 2.70 8.61
C GLN A 743 -36.16 3.81 9.40
N GLN A 744 -37.50 3.83 9.38
CA GLN A 744 -38.24 4.50 10.42
C GLN A 744 -37.98 3.75 11.75
N ILE A 745 -38.17 2.44 11.84
CA ILE A 745 -38.04 1.70 13.12
C ILE A 745 -36.62 1.73 13.75
N SER A 746 -35.59 2.18 13.01
CA SER A 746 -34.19 2.28 13.44
C SER A 746 -33.78 3.73 13.71
#